data_AF-A0A9W7B878-F1
#
_entry.id   AF-A0A9W7B878-F1
#
_cell.length_a   1.000
_cell.length_b   1.000
_cell.length_c   1.000
_cell.angle_alpha   90.00
_cell.angle_beta   90.00
_cell.angle_gamma   90.00
#
_symmetry.space_group_name_H-M   'P 1'
#
loop_
_entity.id
_entity.type
_entity.pdbx_description
1 polymer ?
#
loop_
_entity_poly.entity_id
_entity_poly.type
_entity_poly.pdbx_seq_one_letter_code
_entity_poly.pdbx_strand_id
1 'polypeptide(L)'
;MKRAISTETRSYDMEVKADAGTLQTAFSETEEFSKNEVESTAHQSFGVTAFEVTKYAYSLVLLVFSFIVVMAAIVTDQANATEYSIPKGVAIPLFCFLLIWLGVIEGGQGALVGLQTTPKDQYAQSHPISLKCTELAHDGDNMERFIVGRQFLVVLLIFTINMCGAAVGGADVLNMGSTMNSIFLAEALAMILVTVNIGQLAAQVNAADCMLDFINNYFMLFSTHFSLAIEYSGLLHSVYLVQYIFSAITGQPIETNEPERSGFKSLLFWGRVLLSLTILGFSLAVVFEALVKGWTGMWEGVPSWAAMVIVFGVLLPFVGVMEGMQIAAFAVVKMDEEEYRNTHKIAHANCQLLFKGDNLGRFLIGRQLCVCSCMFVAARCFSISKGHADIVAGDTSLFASAGFQDFINTGLLGAVVTTILGCLIWRIIASSYPLMFLSNPIIYAIIKLCLALEFTGLCSASWVLGKFMKDSPLFPEYQPDAVRLEGAAPKVTRRDMDIDLSITVIKYGYSIALLTFSFVIVMAAIATDQANAAEYSIPKGVAIGLFCFLLLWLSMIEGGQGALVALQETPKDQYAQSHPISLKCTELAHDGDNMERFIVGRQFLVVLIIFTLNMCGAAVGGADVLNLSSELNTIFLAEALAMILVTVNLGQLTAQVNAADCMLDFINNHFMLFSTYFSLAIEYSGLLHSVYLVQYIFSAITGQPIETNEPERSGAKNAFFWGRVVMSLAILGFSLAVVFDALVKGWTGMWEGVPSWAAMVIVFGVLLPFVGIMEGMQIAAFAVVKMDEEEYRNTHKIAHANCQLLFKGKNLGRFLIGRQLCVCSCMFVAARCFSINKDHADIIAGSTSFAASDGFQDFINTGLLGAVVTTILGCLIWRIIASSYPLMFLSNPIIYVVIKLCLLLESTGICSASWALGAVHRKVAGFQPDEAYIGLATEDHDDLELAA
;
A
#
# COMPACT_ATOMS: atom_id res chain seq x y z
N MET A 1 -6.74 -90.07 9.26
CA MET A 1 -5.57 -90.62 8.53
C MET A 1 -5.03 -89.53 7.61
N LYS A 2 -4.41 -88.47 8.19
CA LYS A 2 -2.97 -88.15 8.06
C LYS A 2 -2.39 -88.43 6.66
N ARG A 3 -2.29 -87.38 5.84
CA ARG A 3 -1.32 -87.13 4.75
C ARG A 3 -1.72 -85.80 4.08
N ALA A 4 -0.88 -84.93 3.56
CA ALA A 4 0.52 -84.53 3.73
C ALA A 4 0.73 -83.45 2.65
N ILE A 5 1.36 -82.32 3.01
CA ILE A 5 2.24 -81.46 2.18
C ILE A 5 1.64 -80.80 0.90
N SER A 6 1.55 -79.46 0.87
CA SER A 6 2.40 -78.59 0.02
C SER A 6 1.93 -77.13 0.04
N THR A 7 2.90 -76.22 -0.03
CA THR A 7 2.86 -74.76 -0.25
C THR A 7 1.78 -74.26 -1.20
N GLU A 8 1.08 -73.18 -0.83
CA GLU A 8 0.52 -72.19 -1.76
C GLU A 8 0.31 -70.82 -1.09
N THR A 9 0.78 -69.81 -1.82
CA THR A 9 0.57 -68.36 -1.72
C THR A 9 -0.84 -67.96 -1.28
N ARG A 10 -0.96 -66.96 -0.41
CA ARG A 10 -2.21 -66.18 -0.24
C ARG A 10 -1.89 -64.69 -0.10
N SER A 11 -2.53 -63.92 -0.98
CA SER A 11 -2.48 -62.48 -1.10
C SER A 11 -2.87 -61.80 0.22
N TYR A 12 -2.22 -60.69 0.52
CA TYR A 12 -2.80 -59.63 1.33
C TYR A 12 -3.31 -58.58 0.35
N ASP A 13 -4.61 -58.65 0.06
CA ASP A 13 -5.36 -57.51 -0.46
C ASP A 13 -5.49 -56.49 0.69
N MET A 14 -4.78 -55.36 0.59
CA MET A 14 -5.16 -54.13 1.28
C MET A 14 -5.64 -53.15 0.22
N GLU A 15 -6.96 -53.10 0.05
CA GLU A 15 -7.63 -51.95 -0.57
C GLU A 15 -7.34 -50.71 0.30
N VAL A 16 -6.36 -49.90 -0.08
CA VAL A 16 -6.18 -48.55 0.46
C VAL A 16 -7.09 -47.62 -0.33
N LYS A 17 -8.34 -47.49 0.14
CA LYS A 17 -9.17 -46.33 -0.19
C LYS A 17 -8.58 -45.12 0.53
N ALA A 18 -7.98 -44.20 -0.23
CA ALA A 18 -7.60 -42.89 0.27
C ALA A 18 -8.89 -42.14 0.66
N ASP A 19 -9.15 -42.03 1.96
CA ASP A 19 -10.32 -41.34 2.49
C ASP A 19 -10.02 -39.83 2.62
N ALA A 20 -10.95 -39.02 2.15
CA ALA A 20 -10.76 -37.61 1.79
C ALA A 20 -10.92 -36.61 2.95
N GLY A 21 -11.00 -37.10 4.20
CA GLY A 21 -11.15 -36.26 5.40
C GLY A 21 -9.83 -35.74 5.99
N THR A 22 -8.68 -36.34 5.65
CA THR A 22 -7.46 -36.22 6.46
C THR A 22 -6.61 -34.97 6.16
N LEU A 23 -6.81 -34.32 5.00
CA LEU A 23 -6.07 -33.11 4.61
C LEU A 23 -6.68 -31.82 5.16
N GLN A 24 -7.99 -31.83 5.43
CA GLN A 24 -8.67 -30.77 6.15
C GLN A 24 -8.29 -30.82 7.64
N THR A 25 -8.06 -32.01 8.21
CA THR A 25 -7.51 -32.17 9.57
C THR A 25 -6.05 -31.80 9.71
N ALA A 26 -5.17 -31.92 8.70
CA ALA A 26 -3.77 -31.45 8.87
C ALA A 26 -3.66 -29.91 8.93
N PHE A 27 -4.59 -29.18 8.28
CA PHE A 27 -4.72 -27.73 8.37
C PHE A 27 -5.66 -27.28 9.50
N SER A 28 -6.64 -28.10 9.90
CA SER A 28 -7.50 -27.85 11.06
C SER A 28 -6.90 -28.34 12.39
N GLU A 29 -5.93 -29.24 12.39
CA GLU A 29 -5.14 -29.60 13.58
C GLU A 29 -4.13 -28.49 13.87
N THR A 30 -3.69 -27.70 12.87
CA THR A 30 -3.11 -26.37 13.14
C THR A 30 -4.12 -25.40 13.77
N GLU A 31 -5.42 -25.52 13.49
CA GLU A 31 -6.47 -24.76 14.22
C GLU A 31 -6.76 -25.33 15.62
N GLU A 32 -6.64 -26.64 15.84
CA GLU A 32 -6.88 -27.28 17.15
C GLU A 32 -5.65 -27.16 18.08
N PHE A 33 -4.44 -27.12 17.51
CA PHE A 33 -3.21 -26.73 18.19
C PHE A 33 -3.20 -25.23 18.50
N SER A 34 -3.75 -24.39 17.61
CA SER A 34 -3.99 -22.95 17.84
C SER A 34 -5.06 -22.71 18.93
N LYS A 35 -6.12 -23.53 19.01
CA LYS A 35 -7.12 -23.45 20.09
C LYS A 35 -6.52 -23.69 21.48
N ASN A 36 -5.61 -24.66 21.62
CA ASN A 36 -4.88 -24.89 22.87
C ASN A 36 -3.87 -23.76 23.17
N GLU A 37 -3.47 -22.98 22.16
CA GLU A 37 -2.55 -21.85 22.30
C GLU A 37 -3.27 -20.57 22.74
N VAL A 38 -4.53 -20.34 22.31
CA VAL A 38 -5.38 -19.21 22.75
C VAL A 38 -5.65 -19.28 24.26
N GLU A 39 -5.81 -20.48 24.84
CA GLU A 39 -5.98 -20.64 26.29
C GLU A 39 -4.66 -20.53 27.08
N SER A 40 -3.49 -20.75 26.46
CA SER A 40 -2.20 -20.75 27.15
C SER A 40 -1.39 -19.45 27.03
N THR A 41 -1.75 -18.52 26.14
CA THR A 41 -0.88 -17.38 25.76
C THR A 41 -1.35 -16.00 26.23
N ALA A 42 -2.37 -15.93 27.09
CA ALA A 42 -2.91 -14.69 27.66
C ALA A 42 -1.93 -13.89 28.57
N HIS A 43 -0.69 -14.35 28.77
CA HIS A 43 0.35 -13.61 29.49
C HIS A 43 1.73 -13.76 28.85
N GLN A 44 2.00 -13.04 27.75
CA GLN A 44 3.38 -12.72 27.40
C GLN A 44 3.80 -11.38 28.00
N SER A 45 5.05 -11.30 28.48
CA SER A 45 5.61 -10.06 29.02
C SER A 45 5.72 -8.98 27.94
N PHE A 46 5.50 -7.73 28.30
CA PHE A 46 5.71 -6.52 27.48
C PHE A 46 6.98 -6.56 26.60
N GLY A 47 8.07 -7.16 27.10
CA GLY A 47 9.33 -7.28 26.37
C GLY A 47 9.25 -8.10 25.07
N VAL A 48 8.38 -9.12 24.99
CA VAL A 48 8.24 -9.94 23.78
C VAL A 48 7.48 -9.18 22.69
N THR A 49 6.38 -8.52 23.06
CA THR A 49 5.64 -7.64 22.13
C THR A 49 6.51 -6.49 21.62
N ALA A 50 7.27 -5.83 22.50
CA ALA A 50 8.18 -4.76 22.10
C ALA A 50 9.27 -5.24 21.12
N PHE A 51 9.78 -6.46 21.31
CA PHE A 51 10.77 -7.06 20.41
C PHE A 51 10.18 -7.31 19.01
N GLU A 52 9.01 -7.95 18.92
CA GLU A 52 8.34 -8.21 17.63
C GLU A 52 7.94 -6.89 16.93
N VAL A 53 7.44 -5.90 17.68
CA VAL A 53 7.12 -4.57 17.13
C VAL A 53 8.35 -3.90 16.52
N THR A 54 9.47 -3.94 17.25
CA THR A 54 10.75 -3.42 16.75
C THR A 54 11.17 -4.15 15.48
N LYS A 55 11.01 -5.48 15.45
CA LYS A 55 11.34 -6.35 14.32
C LYS A 55 10.60 -5.94 13.04
N TYR A 56 9.28 -5.79 13.10
CA TYR A 56 8.47 -5.34 11.96
C TYR A 56 8.85 -3.92 11.54
N ALA A 57 9.04 -3.01 12.50
CA ALA A 57 9.34 -1.61 12.23
C ALA A 57 10.70 -1.43 11.54
N TYR A 58 11.77 -2.01 12.07
CA TYR A 58 13.09 -1.86 11.48
C TYR A 58 13.16 -2.56 10.11
N SER A 59 12.52 -3.72 9.94
CA SER A 59 12.50 -4.44 8.66
C SER A 59 11.78 -3.63 7.58
N LEU A 60 10.68 -2.97 7.92
CA LEU A 60 9.96 -2.08 7.00
C LEU A 60 10.83 -0.88 6.60
N VAL A 61 11.48 -0.22 7.56
CA VAL A 61 12.41 0.89 7.28
C VAL A 61 13.56 0.43 6.38
N LEU A 62 14.14 -0.73 6.68
CA LEU A 62 15.22 -1.32 5.91
C LEU A 62 14.79 -1.66 4.46
N LEU A 63 13.56 -2.15 4.29
CA LEU A 63 12.99 -2.42 2.96
C LEU A 63 12.79 -1.14 2.16
N VAL A 64 12.20 -0.10 2.77
CA VAL A 64 11.99 1.20 2.13
C VAL A 64 13.33 1.82 1.72
N PHE A 65 14.30 1.80 2.62
CA PHE A 65 15.66 2.25 2.33
C PHE A 65 16.28 1.45 1.17
N SER A 66 16.19 0.13 1.20
CA SER A 66 16.72 -0.75 0.13
C SER A 66 16.06 -0.45 -1.22
N PHE A 67 14.74 -0.22 -1.24
CA PHE A 67 14.02 0.15 -2.46
C PHE A 67 14.48 1.52 -3.00
N ILE A 68 14.68 2.51 -2.13
CA ILE A 68 15.20 3.82 -2.51
C ILE A 68 16.61 3.70 -3.08
N VAL A 69 17.49 2.90 -2.46
CA VAL A 69 18.86 2.67 -2.94
C VAL A 69 18.87 2.07 -4.34
N VAL A 70 18.03 1.05 -4.58
CA VAL A 70 17.89 0.43 -5.92
C VAL A 70 17.35 1.43 -6.94
N MET A 71 16.31 2.19 -6.58
CA MET A 71 15.74 3.20 -7.47
C MET A 71 16.72 4.33 -7.77
N ALA A 72 17.49 4.77 -6.77
CA ALA A 72 18.54 5.77 -6.95
C ALA A 72 19.59 5.27 -7.95
N ALA A 73 20.05 4.02 -7.81
CA ALA A 73 20.99 3.41 -8.75
C ALA A 73 20.46 3.39 -10.19
N ILE A 74 19.18 3.04 -10.39
CA ILE A 74 18.55 3.06 -11.72
C ILE A 74 18.43 4.50 -12.27
N VAL A 75 17.98 5.45 -11.44
CA VAL A 75 17.73 6.84 -11.86
C VAL A 75 19.03 7.58 -12.20
N THR A 76 20.11 7.31 -11.47
CA THR A 76 21.44 7.88 -11.69
C THR A 76 22.26 7.11 -12.72
N ASP A 77 21.65 6.17 -13.46
CA ASP A 77 22.29 5.36 -14.49
C ASP A 77 23.48 4.52 -13.96
N GLN A 78 23.48 4.18 -12.66
CA GLN A 78 24.49 3.36 -11.96
C GLN A 78 24.01 1.92 -11.68
N ALA A 79 23.00 1.44 -12.41
CA ALA A 79 22.52 0.06 -12.37
C ALA A 79 22.91 -0.70 -13.64
N ASN A 80 22.90 -2.02 -13.59
CA ASN A 80 23.22 -2.92 -14.71
C ASN A 80 22.34 -2.63 -15.96
N ALA A 81 21.14 -2.09 -15.78
CA ALA A 81 20.28 -1.67 -16.89
C ALA A 81 21.02 -0.73 -17.87
N THR A 82 21.90 0.13 -17.36
CA THR A 82 22.74 1.02 -18.17
C THR A 82 23.72 0.25 -19.06
N GLU A 83 24.34 -0.82 -18.54
CA GLU A 83 25.27 -1.66 -19.32
C GLU A 83 24.56 -2.40 -20.47
N TYR A 84 23.27 -2.64 -20.33
CA TYR A 84 22.41 -3.23 -21.37
C TYR A 84 21.70 -2.19 -22.23
N SER A 85 22.05 -0.90 -22.11
CA SER A 85 21.45 0.21 -22.86
C SER A 85 19.92 0.32 -22.68
N ILE A 86 19.40 -0.07 -21.52
CA ILE A 86 17.98 0.04 -21.18
C ILE A 86 17.71 1.45 -20.62
N PRO A 87 16.87 2.28 -21.26
CA PRO A 87 16.57 3.61 -20.74
C PRO A 87 15.90 3.55 -19.37
N LYS A 88 16.24 4.46 -18.45
CA LYS A 88 15.67 4.50 -17.09
C LYS A 88 14.14 4.56 -17.04
N GLY A 89 13.52 5.25 -18.01
CA GLY A 89 12.06 5.29 -18.15
C GLY A 89 11.41 3.93 -18.44
N VAL A 90 12.19 2.96 -18.93
CA VAL A 90 11.77 1.56 -19.15
C VAL A 90 12.28 0.65 -18.03
N ALA A 91 13.49 0.89 -17.51
CA ALA A 91 14.10 0.06 -16.47
C ALA A 91 13.27 0.02 -15.17
N ILE A 92 12.76 1.17 -14.72
CA ILE A 92 11.93 1.27 -13.49
C ILE A 92 10.63 0.46 -13.61
N PRO A 93 9.77 0.69 -14.62
CA PRO A 93 8.53 -0.09 -14.75
C PRO A 93 8.80 -1.57 -15.03
N LEU A 94 9.85 -1.90 -15.79
CA LEU A 94 10.26 -3.28 -16.00
C LEU A 94 10.67 -3.96 -14.70
N PHE A 95 11.51 -3.32 -13.89
CA PHE A 95 11.94 -3.84 -12.59
C PHE A 95 10.73 -4.10 -11.66
N CYS A 96 9.81 -3.14 -11.56
CA CYS A 96 8.59 -3.30 -10.74
C CYS A 96 7.71 -4.43 -11.27
N PHE A 97 7.53 -4.53 -12.59
CA PHE A 97 6.76 -5.60 -13.21
C PHE A 97 7.38 -6.98 -12.93
N LEU A 98 8.69 -7.12 -13.02
CA LEU A 98 9.39 -8.38 -12.75
C LEU A 98 9.24 -8.82 -11.29
N LEU A 99 9.27 -7.88 -10.33
CA LEU A 99 9.00 -8.18 -8.91
C LEU A 99 7.56 -8.69 -8.72
N ILE A 100 6.57 -8.02 -9.34
CA ILE A 100 5.16 -8.45 -9.28
C ILE A 100 4.98 -9.83 -9.90
N TRP A 101 5.60 -10.08 -11.06
CA TRP A 101 5.52 -11.39 -11.73
C TRP A 101 6.14 -12.49 -10.87
N LEU A 102 7.30 -12.22 -10.27
CA LEU A 102 7.94 -13.16 -9.35
C LEU A 102 7.01 -13.48 -8.17
N GLY A 103 6.35 -12.47 -7.60
CA GLY A 103 5.43 -12.64 -6.47
C GLY A 103 4.23 -13.50 -6.84
N VAL A 104 3.63 -13.25 -8.01
CA VAL A 104 2.48 -14.02 -8.51
C VAL A 104 2.85 -15.47 -8.75
N ILE A 105 4.02 -15.74 -9.33
CA ILE A 105 4.50 -17.09 -9.57
C ILE A 105 4.81 -17.81 -8.25
N GLU A 106 5.39 -17.13 -7.26
CA GLU A 106 5.73 -17.68 -5.95
C GLU A 106 4.51 -17.98 -5.07
N GLY A 107 3.62 -17.00 -4.87
CA GLY A 107 2.36 -17.22 -4.15
C GLY A 107 1.46 -18.21 -4.89
N GLY A 108 1.42 -18.13 -6.23
CA GLY A 108 0.60 -18.98 -7.07
C GLY A 108 0.93 -20.47 -6.96
N GLN A 109 2.21 -20.83 -6.75
CA GLN A 109 2.56 -22.24 -6.48
C GLN A 109 1.93 -22.73 -5.18
N GLY A 110 2.05 -21.96 -4.10
CA GLY A 110 1.48 -22.31 -2.79
C GLY A 110 -0.03 -22.53 -2.91
N ALA A 111 -0.73 -21.60 -3.54
CA ALA A 111 -2.17 -21.68 -3.75
C ALA A 111 -2.59 -22.86 -4.64
N LEU A 112 -1.92 -23.07 -5.78
CA LEU A 112 -2.26 -24.18 -6.69
C LEU A 112 -2.03 -25.55 -6.05
N VAL A 113 -0.97 -25.70 -5.24
CA VAL A 113 -0.68 -26.94 -4.51
C VAL A 113 -1.67 -27.13 -3.35
N GLY A 114 -1.96 -26.09 -2.58
CA GLY A 114 -2.89 -26.17 -1.45
C GLY A 114 -4.32 -26.49 -1.87
N LEU A 115 -4.77 -25.98 -3.03
CA LEU A 115 -6.12 -26.23 -3.53
C LEU A 115 -6.33 -27.61 -4.19
N GLN A 116 -5.31 -28.47 -4.30
CA GLN A 116 -5.44 -29.78 -4.97
C GLN A 116 -6.54 -30.68 -4.39
N THR A 117 -6.80 -30.59 -3.09
CA THR A 117 -7.80 -31.40 -2.40
C THR A 117 -9.12 -30.68 -2.20
N THR A 118 -9.22 -29.41 -2.60
CA THR A 118 -10.43 -28.61 -2.40
C THR A 118 -11.44 -28.95 -3.50
N PRO A 119 -12.69 -29.35 -3.17
CA PRO A 119 -13.70 -29.63 -4.18
C PRO A 119 -14.01 -28.40 -5.04
N LYS A 120 -13.83 -28.55 -6.36
CA LYS A 120 -13.93 -27.44 -7.34
C LYS A 120 -15.32 -26.79 -7.39
N ASP A 121 -16.36 -27.54 -7.05
CA ASP A 121 -17.75 -27.08 -7.01
C ASP A 121 -18.00 -26.01 -5.93
N GLN A 122 -17.23 -26.03 -4.83
CA GLN A 122 -17.42 -25.10 -3.71
C GLN A 122 -17.09 -23.64 -4.08
N TYR A 123 -16.16 -23.42 -5.02
CA TYR A 123 -15.69 -22.08 -5.39
C TYR A 123 -15.88 -21.75 -6.88
N ALA A 124 -16.43 -22.66 -7.68
CA ALA A 124 -16.62 -22.47 -9.12
C ALA A 124 -17.40 -21.20 -9.49
N GLN A 125 -18.44 -20.86 -8.72
CA GLN A 125 -19.28 -19.68 -8.96
C GLN A 125 -18.65 -18.39 -8.43
N SER A 126 -18.03 -18.45 -7.26
CA SER A 126 -17.45 -17.27 -6.60
C SER A 126 -16.09 -16.87 -7.19
N HIS A 127 -15.27 -17.84 -7.61
CA HIS A 127 -13.89 -17.62 -8.10
C HIS A 127 -13.67 -18.33 -9.45
N PRO A 128 -14.29 -17.84 -10.54
CA PRO A 128 -14.25 -18.51 -11.85
C PRO A 128 -12.85 -18.53 -12.48
N ILE A 129 -11.95 -17.62 -12.13
CA ILE A 129 -10.58 -17.62 -12.65
C ILE A 129 -9.72 -18.63 -11.86
N SER A 130 -9.92 -18.71 -10.55
CA SER A 130 -9.26 -19.72 -9.70
C SER A 130 -9.64 -21.13 -10.15
N LEU A 131 -10.93 -21.35 -10.49
CA LEU A 131 -11.37 -22.60 -11.11
C LEU A 131 -10.55 -22.93 -12.35
N LYS A 132 -10.44 -22.03 -13.32
CA LYS A 132 -9.65 -22.26 -14.55
C LYS A 132 -8.18 -22.58 -14.26
N CYS A 133 -7.59 -21.91 -13.27
CA CYS A 133 -6.21 -22.18 -12.86
C CYS A 133 -6.07 -23.61 -12.29
N THR A 134 -6.99 -24.01 -11.41
CA THR A 134 -7.00 -25.36 -10.81
C THR A 134 -7.39 -26.46 -11.79
N GLU A 135 -8.30 -26.20 -12.72
CA GLU A 135 -8.64 -27.14 -13.80
C GLU A 135 -7.44 -27.42 -14.69
N LEU A 136 -6.69 -26.39 -15.05
CA LEU A 136 -5.49 -26.52 -15.87
C LEU A 136 -4.35 -27.22 -15.13
N ALA A 137 -4.07 -26.80 -13.89
CA ALA A 137 -2.93 -27.29 -13.12
C ALA A 137 -3.16 -28.70 -12.52
N HIS A 138 -4.41 -29.07 -12.24
CA HIS A 138 -4.74 -30.38 -11.64
C HIS A 138 -5.17 -31.44 -12.68
N ASP A 139 -5.06 -31.14 -13.97
CA ASP A 139 -5.33 -32.11 -15.03
C ASP A 139 -4.11 -33.03 -15.26
N GLY A 140 -4.28 -34.34 -15.00
CA GLY A 140 -3.22 -35.34 -15.11
C GLY A 140 -1.96 -34.95 -14.33
N ASP A 141 -0.81 -35.00 -15.00
CA ASP A 141 0.50 -34.65 -14.42
C ASP A 141 0.88 -33.16 -14.61
N ASN A 142 -0.08 -32.29 -14.96
CA ASN A 142 0.21 -30.87 -15.22
C ASN A 142 0.75 -30.12 -14.01
N MET A 143 0.46 -30.54 -12.77
CA MET A 143 1.03 -29.88 -11.59
C MET A 143 2.56 -30.04 -11.56
N GLU A 144 3.06 -31.25 -11.82
CA GLU A 144 4.50 -31.50 -11.86
C GLU A 144 5.15 -30.71 -13.01
N ARG A 145 4.51 -30.69 -14.19
CA ARG A 145 4.97 -29.89 -15.34
C ARG A 145 5.00 -28.40 -15.04
N PHE A 146 3.95 -27.89 -14.37
CA PHE A 146 3.88 -26.51 -13.93
C PHE A 146 5.04 -26.19 -12.99
N ILE A 147 5.31 -27.03 -11.99
CA ILE A 147 6.42 -26.84 -11.04
C ILE A 147 7.78 -26.80 -11.77
N VAL A 148 7.99 -27.67 -12.77
CA VAL A 148 9.23 -27.69 -13.57
C VAL A 148 9.39 -26.41 -14.39
N GLY A 149 8.38 -26.04 -15.17
CA GLY A 149 8.42 -24.84 -16.02
C GLY A 149 8.49 -23.53 -15.23
N ARG A 150 7.75 -23.45 -14.12
CA ARG A 150 7.81 -22.35 -13.15
C ARG A 150 9.21 -22.18 -12.59
N GLN A 151 9.92 -23.26 -12.26
CA GLN A 151 11.23 -23.13 -11.60
C GLN A 151 12.23 -22.40 -12.50
N PHE A 152 12.22 -22.69 -13.80
CA PHE A 152 13.02 -21.91 -14.75
C PHE A 152 12.56 -20.46 -14.81
N LEU A 153 11.25 -20.21 -14.81
CA LEU A 153 10.72 -18.85 -14.81
C LEU A 153 11.14 -18.05 -13.58
N VAL A 154 11.14 -18.64 -12.38
CA VAL A 154 11.61 -18.01 -11.14
C VAL A 154 13.08 -17.59 -11.27
N VAL A 155 13.95 -18.52 -11.71
CA VAL A 155 15.37 -18.23 -11.88
C VAL A 155 15.59 -17.18 -12.98
N LEU A 156 14.88 -17.29 -14.10
CA LEU A 156 14.90 -16.32 -15.19
C LEU A 156 14.51 -14.91 -14.72
N LEU A 157 13.44 -14.79 -13.93
CA LEU A 157 12.99 -13.53 -13.36
C LEU A 157 14.06 -12.95 -12.43
N ILE A 158 14.67 -13.74 -11.54
CA ILE A 158 15.73 -13.26 -10.64
C ILE A 158 16.94 -12.74 -11.43
N PHE A 159 17.37 -13.45 -12.48
CA PHE A 159 18.47 -12.98 -13.35
C PHE A 159 18.10 -11.69 -14.07
N THR A 160 16.86 -11.56 -14.56
CA THR A 160 16.39 -10.36 -15.25
C THR A 160 16.25 -9.18 -14.29
N ILE A 161 15.78 -9.42 -13.06
CA ILE A 161 15.74 -8.43 -11.97
C ILE A 161 17.15 -7.93 -11.67
N ASN A 162 18.13 -8.84 -11.57
CA ASN A 162 19.53 -8.50 -11.39
C ASN A 162 20.09 -7.66 -12.56
N MET A 163 19.73 -7.98 -13.81
CA MET A 163 20.10 -7.18 -14.97
C MET A 163 19.49 -5.77 -14.95
N CYS A 164 18.33 -5.58 -14.31
CA CYS A 164 17.65 -4.29 -14.25
C CYS A 164 18.15 -3.42 -13.09
N GLY A 165 18.26 -3.98 -11.89
CA GLY A 165 18.39 -3.19 -10.66
C GLY A 165 19.72 -3.32 -9.91
N ALA A 166 20.56 -4.33 -10.20
CA ALA A 166 21.81 -4.47 -9.46
C ALA A 166 22.78 -3.35 -9.82
N ALA A 167 23.49 -2.85 -8.81
CA ALA A 167 24.42 -1.74 -8.97
C ALA A 167 25.69 -2.18 -9.72
N VAL A 168 26.20 -1.30 -10.57
CA VAL A 168 27.48 -1.52 -11.25
C VAL A 168 28.65 -1.41 -10.25
N GLY A 169 29.81 -1.97 -10.62
CA GLY A 169 31.00 -1.90 -9.78
C GLY A 169 31.42 -0.46 -9.47
N GLY A 170 31.57 -0.13 -8.18
CA GLY A 170 31.98 1.22 -7.75
C GLY A 170 30.84 2.24 -7.67
N ALA A 171 29.57 1.82 -7.79
CA ALA A 171 28.43 2.70 -7.62
C ALA A 171 28.44 3.41 -6.26
N ASP A 172 28.15 4.71 -6.29
CA ASP A 172 27.98 5.57 -5.12
C ASP A 172 26.70 6.38 -5.32
N VAL A 173 25.63 5.92 -4.67
CA VAL A 173 24.34 6.58 -4.68
C VAL A 173 24.05 7.12 -3.29
N LEU A 174 23.38 8.27 -3.21
CA LEU A 174 22.95 8.89 -1.95
C LEU A 174 24.09 9.26 -0.98
N ASN A 175 25.36 9.21 -1.40
CA ASN A 175 26.54 9.58 -0.61
C ASN A 175 26.61 8.88 0.77
N MET A 176 26.32 7.57 0.81
CA MET A 176 26.15 6.80 2.05
C MET A 176 27.46 6.36 2.70
N GLY A 177 28.59 6.66 2.07
CA GLY A 177 29.93 6.23 2.50
C GLY A 177 30.28 4.80 2.06
N SER A 178 31.57 4.47 2.08
CA SER A 178 32.10 3.25 1.48
C SER A 178 31.52 1.97 2.09
N THR A 179 31.36 1.90 3.41
CA THR A 179 30.82 0.71 4.09
C THR A 179 29.38 0.42 3.69
N MET A 180 28.51 1.43 3.62
CA MET A 180 27.12 1.26 3.21
C MET A 180 27.03 0.90 1.72
N ASN A 181 27.84 1.54 0.86
CA ASN A 181 27.92 1.18 -0.56
C ASN A 181 28.38 -0.26 -0.75
N SER A 182 29.37 -0.73 0.00
CA SER A 182 29.79 -2.13 -0.06
C SER A 182 28.66 -3.09 0.32
N ILE A 183 27.96 -2.83 1.42
CA ILE A 183 26.90 -3.74 1.91
C ILE A 183 25.67 -3.73 0.99
N PHE A 184 25.13 -2.54 0.68
CA PHE A 184 23.84 -2.44 -0.01
C PHE A 184 23.95 -2.53 -1.53
N LEU A 185 25.04 -2.03 -2.13
CA LEU A 185 25.25 -2.01 -3.58
C LEU A 185 26.16 -3.17 -4.01
N ALA A 186 27.40 -3.24 -3.50
CA ALA A 186 28.39 -4.19 -4.01
C ALA A 186 28.02 -5.65 -3.69
N GLU A 187 27.57 -5.92 -2.46
CA GLU A 187 27.06 -7.24 -2.03
C GLU A 187 25.57 -7.43 -2.34
N ALA A 188 24.94 -6.49 -3.05
CA ALA A 188 23.55 -6.53 -3.51
C ALA A 188 22.49 -6.75 -2.41
N LEU A 189 22.78 -6.43 -1.13
CA LEU A 189 21.81 -6.61 -0.04
C LEU A 189 20.51 -5.85 -0.29
N ALA A 190 20.58 -4.62 -0.84
CA ALA A 190 19.38 -3.84 -1.16
C ALA A 190 18.47 -4.58 -2.15
N MET A 191 19.07 -5.12 -3.21
CA MET A 191 18.36 -5.90 -4.23
C MET A 191 17.75 -7.18 -3.65
N ILE A 192 18.52 -7.93 -2.86
CA ILE A 192 18.06 -9.17 -2.23
C ILE A 192 16.85 -8.88 -1.33
N LEU A 193 16.94 -7.86 -0.46
CA LEU A 193 15.84 -7.53 0.45
C LEU A 193 14.57 -7.08 -0.28
N VAL A 194 14.72 -6.27 -1.34
CA VAL A 194 13.60 -5.84 -2.20
C VAL A 194 12.96 -7.04 -2.89
N THR A 195 13.75 -7.90 -3.53
CA THR A 195 13.26 -9.08 -4.24
C THR A 195 12.60 -10.09 -3.31
N VAL A 196 13.19 -10.36 -2.15
CA VAL A 196 12.64 -11.33 -1.18
C VAL A 196 11.34 -10.80 -0.56
N ASN A 197 11.33 -9.56 -0.06
CA ASN A 197 10.15 -9.05 0.65
C ASN A 197 8.98 -8.75 -0.31
N ILE A 198 9.24 -8.04 -1.42
CA ILE A 198 8.19 -7.60 -2.36
C ILE A 198 7.91 -8.70 -3.39
N GLY A 199 8.97 -9.27 -3.97
CA GLY A 199 8.87 -10.18 -5.10
C GLY A 199 8.60 -11.64 -4.74
N GLN A 200 8.62 -12.05 -3.47
CA GLN A 200 8.42 -13.46 -3.10
C GLN A 200 7.58 -13.62 -1.83
N LEU A 201 8.09 -13.20 -0.67
CA LEU A 201 7.50 -13.55 0.63
C LEU A 201 6.14 -12.92 0.88
N ALA A 202 5.93 -11.65 0.54
CA ALA A 202 4.62 -11.00 0.76
C ALA A 202 3.49 -11.74 0.02
N ALA A 203 3.77 -12.17 -1.21
CA ALA A 203 2.83 -12.94 -2.01
C ALA A 203 2.62 -14.37 -1.46
N GLN A 204 3.69 -15.04 -1.02
CA GLN A 204 3.60 -16.39 -0.41
C GLN A 204 2.80 -16.37 0.89
N VAL A 205 3.02 -15.37 1.74
CA VAL A 205 2.28 -15.16 3.00
C VAL A 205 0.78 -15.01 2.73
N ASN A 206 0.40 -14.19 1.74
CA ASN A 206 -1.00 -14.01 1.41
C ASN A 206 -1.63 -15.24 0.75
N ALA A 207 -0.89 -15.87 -0.15
CA ALA A 207 -1.36 -17.08 -0.81
C ALA A 207 -1.48 -18.27 0.15
N ALA A 208 -0.85 -18.25 1.33
CA ALA A 208 -0.97 -19.32 2.32
C ALA A 208 -2.36 -19.37 2.96
N ASP A 209 -2.97 -18.20 3.23
CA ASP A 209 -4.27 -18.11 3.89
C ASP A 209 -5.42 -17.84 2.91
N CYS A 210 -5.14 -17.16 1.80
CA CYS A 210 -6.13 -16.63 0.85
C CYS A 210 -5.88 -17.20 -0.56
N MET A 211 -5.75 -18.52 -0.71
CA MET A 211 -5.36 -19.18 -1.96
C MET A 211 -6.32 -18.85 -3.09
N LEU A 212 -7.64 -18.91 -2.82
CA LEU A 212 -8.68 -18.69 -3.82
C LEU A 212 -8.65 -17.27 -4.37
N ASP A 213 -8.64 -16.28 -3.47
CA ASP A 213 -8.62 -14.87 -3.82
C ASP A 213 -7.31 -14.49 -4.53
N PHE A 214 -6.18 -15.03 -4.07
CA PHE A 214 -4.87 -14.77 -4.65
C PHE A 214 -4.78 -15.18 -6.12
N ILE A 215 -5.26 -16.38 -6.49
CA ILE A 215 -5.16 -16.87 -7.88
C ILE A 215 -6.34 -16.44 -8.76
N ASN A 216 -7.33 -15.71 -8.23
CA ASN A 216 -8.52 -15.28 -8.97
C ASN A 216 -8.24 -14.07 -9.89
N ASN A 217 -7.16 -14.12 -10.67
CA ASN A 217 -6.76 -13.05 -11.56
C ASN A 217 -6.16 -13.59 -12.87
N TYR A 218 -6.35 -12.85 -13.96
CA TYR A 218 -5.92 -13.28 -15.30
C TYR A 218 -4.39 -13.39 -15.42
N PHE A 219 -3.64 -12.66 -14.61
CA PHE A 219 -2.19 -12.68 -14.66
C PHE A 219 -1.62 -13.98 -14.07
N MET A 220 -2.27 -14.54 -13.05
CA MET A 220 -1.97 -15.88 -12.56
C MET A 220 -2.32 -16.95 -13.61
N LEU A 221 -3.48 -16.84 -14.25
CA LEU A 221 -3.87 -17.77 -15.33
C LEU A 221 -2.86 -17.76 -16.49
N PHE A 222 -2.44 -16.57 -16.92
CA PHE A 222 -1.37 -16.39 -17.91
C PHE A 222 -0.06 -17.05 -17.44
N SER A 223 0.32 -16.81 -16.19
CA SER A 223 1.54 -17.35 -15.59
C SER A 223 1.55 -18.88 -15.52
N THR A 224 0.40 -19.51 -15.25
CA THR A 224 0.23 -20.97 -15.31
C THR A 224 0.43 -21.51 -16.72
N HIS A 225 -0.23 -20.90 -17.72
CA HIS A 225 -0.04 -21.28 -19.12
C HIS A 225 1.39 -21.09 -19.60
N PHE A 226 2.03 -19.98 -19.22
CA PHE A 226 3.40 -19.68 -19.60
C PHE A 226 4.38 -20.69 -19.00
N SER A 227 4.18 -21.07 -17.74
CA SER A 227 4.99 -22.11 -17.08
C SER A 227 4.83 -23.47 -17.77
N LEU A 228 3.61 -23.87 -18.11
CA LEU A 228 3.37 -25.10 -18.89
C LEU A 228 3.97 -25.03 -20.30
N ALA A 229 3.95 -23.87 -20.94
CA ALA A 229 4.57 -23.68 -22.26
C ALA A 229 6.11 -23.80 -22.19
N ILE A 230 6.74 -23.30 -21.12
CA ILE A 230 8.18 -23.48 -20.86
C ILE A 230 8.50 -24.97 -20.72
N GLU A 231 7.73 -25.72 -19.95
CA GLU A 231 7.94 -27.17 -19.83
C GLU A 231 7.77 -27.86 -21.18
N TYR A 232 6.68 -27.57 -21.89
CA TYR A 232 6.38 -28.13 -23.20
C TYR A 232 7.46 -27.85 -24.25
N SER A 233 8.22 -26.74 -24.13
CA SER A 233 9.34 -26.42 -25.03
C SER A 233 10.42 -27.50 -25.06
N GLY A 234 10.52 -28.31 -24.00
CA GLY A 234 11.57 -29.32 -23.86
C GLY A 234 12.86 -28.81 -23.22
N LEU A 235 12.97 -27.51 -22.90
CA LEU A 235 14.20 -26.89 -22.38
C LEU A 235 14.76 -27.61 -21.14
N LEU A 236 13.88 -28.11 -20.27
CA LEU A 236 14.22 -28.66 -18.94
C LEU A 236 14.13 -30.19 -18.87
N HIS A 237 13.81 -30.87 -19.97
CA HIS A 237 13.51 -32.31 -19.99
C HIS A 237 14.67 -33.23 -19.57
N SER A 238 15.91 -32.74 -19.55
CA SER A 238 17.05 -33.50 -19.01
C SER A 238 16.86 -33.90 -17.54
N VAL A 239 16.01 -33.21 -16.78
CA VAL A 239 15.70 -33.59 -15.40
C VAL A 239 14.91 -34.91 -15.32
N TYR A 240 14.02 -35.19 -16.27
CA TYR A 240 13.27 -36.45 -16.28
C TYR A 240 14.20 -37.65 -16.55
N LEU A 241 15.28 -37.46 -17.32
CA LEU A 241 16.29 -38.51 -17.48
C LEU A 241 16.92 -38.88 -16.13
N VAL A 242 17.17 -37.90 -15.27
CA VAL A 242 17.66 -38.15 -13.91
C VAL A 242 16.65 -38.98 -13.13
N GLN A 243 15.36 -38.66 -13.21
CA GLN A 243 14.29 -39.45 -12.59
C GLN A 243 14.30 -40.92 -13.07
N TYR A 244 14.43 -41.16 -14.38
CA TYR A 244 14.53 -42.53 -14.92
C TYR A 244 15.78 -43.27 -14.44
N ILE A 245 16.93 -42.59 -14.36
CA ILE A 245 18.17 -43.18 -13.84
C ILE A 245 17.99 -43.56 -12.36
N PHE A 246 17.41 -42.67 -11.55
CA PHE A 246 17.18 -42.94 -10.14
C PHE A 246 16.16 -44.07 -9.92
N SER A 247 15.07 -44.09 -10.68
CA SER A 247 14.09 -45.19 -10.68
C SER A 247 14.76 -46.53 -11.02
N ALA A 248 15.67 -46.54 -12.02
CA ALA A 248 16.42 -47.74 -12.38
C ALA A 248 17.41 -48.20 -11.28
N ILE A 249 18.04 -47.26 -10.56
CA ILE A 249 18.99 -47.56 -9.47
C ILE A 249 18.26 -48.11 -8.23
N THR A 250 17.10 -47.56 -7.92
CA THR A 250 16.35 -47.82 -6.68
C THR A 250 15.32 -48.92 -6.83
N GLY A 251 14.94 -49.25 -8.06
CA GLY A 251 13.91 -50.24 -8.37
C GLY A 251 12.47 -49.78 -8.12
N GLN A 252 12.24 -48.50 -7.81
CA GLN A 252 10.90 -47.96 -7.62
C GLN A 252 10.30 -47.45 -8.95
N PRO A 253 9.06 -47.83 -9.29
CA PRO A 253 8.41 -47.36 -10.52
C PRO A 253 8.06 -45.88 -10.44
N ILE A 254 8.06 -45.20 -11.59
CA ILE A 254 7.58 -43.81 -11.70
C ILE A 254 6.05 -43.84 -11.75
N GLU A 255 5.41 -43.22 -10.76
CA GLU A 255 3.96 -43.04 -10.74
C GLU A 255 3.56 -41.92 -11.72
N THR A 256 2.57 -42.18 -12.57
CA THR A 256 2.04 -41.22 -13.55
C THR A 256 0.54 -41.40 -13.66
N ASN A 257 -0.19 -40.29 -13.76
CA ASN A 257 -1.64 -40.30 -13.95
C ASN A 257 -2.02 -40.29 -15.44
N GLU A 258 -1.04 -40.38 -16.34
CA GLU A 258 -1.25 -40.35 -17.78
C GLU A 258 -1.21 -41.74 -18.43
N PRO A 259 -1.97 -41.95 -19.53
CA PRO A 259 -1.90 -43.20 -20.29
C PRO A 259 -0.52 -43.39 -20.93
N GLU A 260 -0.17 -44.66 -21.21
CA GLU A 260 1.10 -45.00 -21.85
C GLU A 260 1.36 -44.18 -23.13
N ARG A 261 2.60 -43.68 -23.26
CA ARG A 261 3.00 -42.83 -24.39
C ARG A 261 3.00 -43.65 -25.68
N SER A 262 2.24 -43.21 -26.68
CA SER A 262 2.30 -43.78 -28.03
C SER A 262 3.71 -43.63 -28.64
N GLY A 263 4.06 -44.45 -29.64
CA GLY A 263 5.40 -44.43 -30.24
C GLY A 263 5.86 -43.05 -30.72
N PHE A 264 4.96 -42.25 -31.32
CA PHE A 264 5.27 -40.88 -31.74
C PHE A 264 5.44 -39.91 -30.55
N LYS A 265 4.60 -40.02 -29.52
CA LYS A 265 4.74 -39.21 -28.29
C LYS A 265 6.04 -39.53 -27.55
N SER A 266 6.43 -40.80 -27.52
CA SER A 266 7.70 -41.25 -26.94
C SER A 266 8.91 -40.70 -27.71
N LEU A 267 8.87 -40.74 -29.05
CA LEU A 267 9.92 -40.13 -29.88
C LEU A 267 10.09 -38.63 -29.62
N LEU A 268 8.98 -37.88 -29.56
CA LEU A 268 9.01 -36.45 -29.26
C LEU A 268 9.55 -36.16 -27.85
N PHE A 269 9.16 -36.96 -26.86
CA PHE A 269 9.65 -36.84 -25.49
C PHE A 269 11.17 -37.01 -25.44
N TRP A 270 11.72 -38.10 -26.00
CA TRP A 270 13.15 -38.35 -26.02
C TRP A 270 13.93 -37.35 -26.88
N GLY A 271 13.33 -36.85 -27.97
CA GLY A 271 13.88 -35.75 -28.75
C GLY A 271 14.06 -34.47 -27.92
N ARG A 272 13.09 -34.12 -27.06
CA ARG A 272 13.19 -33.00 -26.12
C ARG A 272 14.22 -33.24 -25.03
N VAL A 273 14.34 -34.46 -24.50
CA VAL A 273 15.40 -34.84 -23.55
C VAL A 273 16.78 -34.60 -24.17
N LEU A 274 17.00 -35.05 -25.41
CA LEU A 274 18.26 -34.84 -26.13
C LEU A 274 18.55 -33.35 -26.38
N LEU A 275 17.54 -32.58 -26.76
CA LEU A 275 17.64 -31.12 -26.92
C LEU A 275 18.05 -30.46 -25.60
N SER A 276 17.37 -30.79 -24.49
CA SER A 276 17.68 -30.26 -23.16
C SER A 276 19.11 -30.58 -22.74
N LEU A 277 19.58 -31.82 -22.95
CA LEU A 277 20.96 -32.22 -22.66
C LEU A 277 21.98 -31.44 -23.49
N THR A 278 21.66 -31.18 -24.76
CA THR A 278 22.53 -30.40 -25.65
C THR A 278 22.62 -28.95 -25.18
N ILE A 279 21.49 -28.33 -24.83
CA ILE A 279 21.45 -26.96 -24.30
C ILE A 279 22.17 -26.86 -22.96
N LEU A 280 21.96 -27.83 -22.05
CA LEU A 280 22.66 -27.89 -20.76
C LEU A 280 24.18 -28.04 -20.96
N GLY A 281 24.61 -28.94 -21.85
CA GLY A 281 26.03 -29.13 -22.18
C GLY A 281 26.67 -27.87 -22.76
N PHE A 282 25.98 -27.20 -23.69
CA PHE A 282 26.42 -25.91 -24.23
C PHE A 282 26.50 -24.83 -23.14
N SER A 283 25.47 -24.73 -22.30
CA SER A 283 25.41 -23.75 -21.20
C SER A 283 26.55 -23.96 -20.20
N LEU A 284 26.83 -25.22 -19.85
CA LEU A 284 27.97 -25.59 -19.00
C LEU A 284 29.31 -25.22 -19.65
N ALA A 285 29.49 -25.49 -20.95
CA ALA A 285 30.72 -25.15 -21.64
C ALA A 285 31.00 -23.64 -21.61
N VAL A 286 29.98 -22.81 -21.87
CA VAL A 286 30.10 -21.35 -21.81
C VAL A 286 30.38 -20.86 -20.39
N VAL A 287 29.63 -21.36 -19.40
CA VAL A 287 29.82 -21.02 -17.99
C VAL A 287 31.23 -21.40 -17.52
N PHE A 288 31.70 -22.59 -17.89
CA PHE A 288 33.04 -23.02 -17.52
C PHE A 288 34.12 -22.18 -18.19
N GLU A 289 33.99 -21.88 -19.48
CA GLU A 289 34.92 -21.00 -20.20
C GLU A 289 35.00 -19.62 -19.51
N ALA A 290 33.85 -19.02 -19.23
CA ALA A 290 33.77 -17.69 -18.60
C ALA A 290 34.41 -17.68 -17.20
N LEU A 291 34.15 -18.70 -16.37
CA LEU A 291 34.74 -18.83 -15.04
C LEU A 291 36.25 -19.09 -15.09
N VAL A 292 36.73 -19.92 -16.04
CA VAL A 292 38.17 -20.16 -16.22
C VAL A 292 38.90 -18.89 -16.63
N LYS A 293 38.35 -18.16 -17.59
CA LYS A 293 38.93 -16.92 -18.12
C LYS A 293 38.76 -15.71 -17.21
N GLY A 294 37.98 -15.82 -16.13
CA GLY A 294 37.72 -14.70 -15.21
C GLY A 294 36.79 -13.64 -15.77
N TRP A 295 36.03 -13.95 -16.82
CA TRP A 295 35.13 -13.01 -17.49
C TRP A 295 33.85 -12.71 -16.69
N THR A 296 33.57 -13.49 -15.64
CA THR A 296 32.34 -13.40 -14.84
C THR A 296 32.37 -12.26 -13.82
N GLY A 297 31.21 -11.91 -13.25
CA GLY A 297 31.10 -10.95 -12.15
C GLY A 297 31.66 -11.41 -10.78
N MET A 298 32.47 -12.47 -10.74
CA MET A 298 33.13 -12.98 -9.53
C MET A 298 34.00 -11.90 -8.88
N TRP A 299 34.10 -11.89 -7.54
CA TRP A 299 34.90 -10.89 -6.81
C TRP A 299 36.37 -10.90 -7.23
N GLU A 300 36.94 -9.71 -7.29
CA GLU A 300 38.34 -9.52 -7.65
C GLU A 300 39.26 -10.28 -6.68
N GLY A 301 40.27 -10.97 -7.21
CA GLY A 301 41.22 -11.76 -6.43
C GLY A 301 40.81 -13.21 -6.17
N VAL A 302 39.61 -13.66 -6.57
CA VAL A 302 39.22 -15.07 -6.50
C VAL A 302 39.85 -15.85 -7.66
N PRO A 303 40.71 -16.85 -7.42
CA PRO A 303 41.28 -17.67 -8.49
C PRO A 303 40.21 -18.50 -9.20
N SER A 304 40.37 -18.75 -10.51
CA SER A 304 39.37 -19.49 -11.31
C SER A 304 39.02 -20.87 -10.76
N TRP A 305 39.99 -21.60 -10.19
CA TRP A 305 39.72 -22.90 -9.55
C TRP A 305 38.85 -22.78 -8.30
N ALA A 306 39.02 -21.71 -7.52
CA ALA A 306 38.23 -21.45 -6.33
C ALA A 306 36.81 -21.02 -6.71
N ALA A 307 36.67 -20.19 -7.76
CA ALA A 307 35.39 -19.82 -8.36
C ALA A 307 34.55 -21.05 -8.74
N MET A 308 35.17 -22.06 -9.38
CA MET A 308 34.51 -23.33 -9.71
C MET A 308 34.01 -24.08 -8.48
N VAL A 309 34.85 -24.19 -7.44
CA VAL A 309 34.50 -24.89 -6.20
C VAL A 309 33.38 -24.16 -5.45
N ILE A 310 33.43 -22.83 -5.39
CA ILE A 310 32.40 -22.01 -4.75
C ILE A 310 31.06 -22.22 -5.47
N VAL A 311 31.04 -22.14 -6.79
CA VAL A 311 29.79 -22.22 -7.57
C VAL A 311 29.23 -23.65 -7.61
N PHE A 312 30.02 -24.62 -8.08
CA PHE A 312 29.54 -25.99 -8.30
C PHE A 312 29.65 -26.90 -7.09
N GLY A 313 30.59 -26.63 -6.18
CA GLY A 313 30.82 -27.44 -4.98
C GLY A 313 30.05 -26.97 -3.75
N VAL A 314 29.68 -25.69 -3.68
CA VAL A 314 29.00 -25.10 -2.50
C VAL A 314 27.66 -24.49 -2.87
N LEU A 315 27.63 -23.50 -3.76
CA LEU A 315 26.45 -22.68 -4.03
C LEU A 315 25.29 -23.49 -4.62
N LEU A 316 25.49 -24.18 -5.76
CA LEU A 316 24.43 -24.96 -6.41
C LEU A 316 23.95 -26.15 -5.56
N PRO A 317 24.83 -26.95 -4.91
CA PRO A 317 24.38 -27.98 -3.98
C PRO A 317 23.62 -27.44 -2.78
N PHE A 318 24.03 -26.30 -2.21
CA PHE A 318 23.34 -25.69 -1.07
C PHE A 318 21.93 -25.23 -1.44
N VAL A 319 21.77 -24.56 -2.58
CA VAL A 319 20.45 -24.23 -3.16
C VAL A 319 19.62 -25.48 -3.38
N GLY A 320 20.23 -26.50 -3.97
CA GLY A 320 19.58 -27.78 -4.24
C GLY A 320 19.04 -28.46 -2.99
N VAL A 321 19.85 -28.51 -1.94
CA VAL A 321 19.43 -29.08 -0.65
C VAL A 321 18.26 -28.28 -0.06
N MET A 322 18.29 -26.94 -0.07
CA MET A 322 17.18 -26.13 0.42
C MET A 322 15.89 -26.31 -0.39
N GLU A 323 16.01 -26.42 -1.71
CA GLU A 323 14.88 -26.66 -2.62
C GLU A 323 14.28 -28.06 -2.43
N GLY A 324 15.12 -29.08 -2.31
CA GLY A 324 14.69 -30.44 -1.98
C GLY A 324 14.09 -30.54 -0.58
N MET A 325 14.66 -29.85 0.41
CA MET A 325 14.17 -29.87 1.79
C MET A 325 12.72 -29.39 1.92
N GLN A 326 12.31 -28.36 1.17
CA GLN A 326 10.92 -27.91 1.17
C GLN A 326 9.97 -29.03 0.71
N ILE A 327 10.29 -29.67 -0.42
CA ILE A 327 9.47 -30.74 -0.98
C ILE A 327 9.43 -31.95 -0.03
N ALA A 328 10.58 -32.35 0.51
CA ALA A 328 10.67 -33.45 1.44
C ALA A 328 9.90 -33.16 2.75
N ALA A 329 9.97 -31.93 3.27
CA ALA A 329 9.21 -31.53 4.46
C ALA A 329 7.69 -31.70 4.24
N PHE A 330 7.15 -31.17 3.14
CA PHE A 330 5.72 -31.31 2.83
C PHE A 330 5.27 -32.75 2.59
N ALA A 331 6.15 -33.60 2.06
CA ALA A 331 5.86 -35.02 1.91
C ALA A 331 5.79 -35.74 3.28
N VAL A 332 6.72 -35.45 4.19
CA VAL A 332 6.76 -36.10 5.52
C VAL A 332 5.68 -35.58 6.47
N VAL A 333 5.18 -34.34 6.30
CA VAL A 333 4.00 -33.84 7.03
C VAL A 333 2.79 -34.78 6.89
N LYS A 334 2.69 -35.51 5.77
CA LYS A 334 1.56 -36.42 5.47
C LYS A 334 1.78 -37.85 5.98
N MET A 335 2.93 -38.14 6.58
CA MET A 335 3.29 -39.48 7.07
C MET A 335 3.07 -39.55 8.58
N ASP A 336 2.60 -40.70 9.07
CA ASP A 336 2.49 -40.94 10.50
C ASP A 336 3.89 -40.98 11.13
N GLU A 337 4.09 -40.21 12.21
CA GLU A 337 5.37 -40.16 12.94
C GLU A 337 5.80 -41.54 13.44
N GLU A 338 4.84 -42.40 13.79
CA GLU A 338 5.12 -43.77 14.25
C GLU A 338 5.80 -44.63 13.17
N GLU A 339 5.53 -44.35 11.89
CA GLU A 339 6.01 -45.13 10.73
C GLU A 339 7.53 -45.01 10.53
N TYR A 340 8.11 -43.83 10.83
CA TYR A 340 9.52 -43.55 10.54
C TYR A 340 10.38 -43.23 11.76
N ARG A 341 9.79 -43.03 12.95
CA ARG A 341 10.52 -42.74 14.21
C ARG A 341 11.62 -43.76 14.52
N ASN A 342 11.37 -45.04 14.27
CA ASN A 342 12.30 -46.13 14.62
C ASN A 342 13.27 -46.49 13.48
N THR A 343 12.90 -46.22 12.23
CA THR A 343 13.67 -46.58 11.02
C THR A 343 14.58 -45.43 10.55
N HIS A 344 14.18 -44.17 10.74
CA HIS A 344 14.91 -42.97 10.30
C HIS A 344 15.15 -41.95 11.43
N LYS A 345 16.03 -42.29 12.39
CA LYS A 345 16.30 -41.46 13.59
C LYS A 345 16.73 -40.02 13.30
N ILE A 346 17.51 -39.80 12.24
CA ILE A 346 17.98 -38.45 11.87
C ILE A 346 16.85 -37.63 11.24
N ALA A 347 16.08 -38.22 10.31
CA ALA A 347 14.91 -37.56 9.74
C ALA A 347 13.91 -37.20 10.83
N HIS A 348 13.69 -38.10 11.80
CA HIS A 348 12.85 -37.84 12.96
C HIS A 348 13.30 -36.63 13.78
N ALA A 349 14.60 -36.53 14.12
CA ALA A 349 15.13 -35.37 14.84
C ALA A 349 14.99 -34.06 14.03
N ASN A 350 15.16 -34.13 12.71
CA ASN A 350 14.95 -32.99 11.81
C ASN A 350 13.46 -32.58 11.77
N CYS A 351 12.54 -33.54 11.69
CA CYS A 351 11.10 -33.30 11.72
C CYS A 351 10.65 -32.73 13.06
N GLN A 352 11.18 -33.23 14.18
CA GLN A 352 10.90 -32.68 15.51
C GLN A 352 11.35 -31.22 15.63
N LEU A 353 12.49 -30.84 15.04
CA LEU A 353 12.90 -29.44 15.02
C LEU A 353 12.00 -28.61 14.10
N LEU A 354 11.70 -29.13 12.92
CA LEU A 354 10.97 -28.42 11.86
C LEU A 354 9.49 -28.17 12.22
N PHE A 355 8.83 -29.13 12.86
CA PHE A 355 7.41 -29.08 13.20
C PHE A 355 7.14 -28.65 14.65
N LYS A 356 8.17 -28.19 15.38
CA LYS A 356 7.98 -27.65 16.73
C LYS A 356 7.38 -26.24 16.68
N GLY A 357 6.14 -26.08 17.11
CA GLY A 357 5.44 -24.78 17.10
C GLY A 357 5.41 -24.20 15.68
N ASP A 358 5.64 -22.90 15.55
CA ASP A 358 5.66 -22.19 14.25
C ASP A 358 6.99 -22.33 13.46
N ASN A 359 7.82 -23.35 13.77
CA ASN A 359 9.13 -23.48 13.14
C ASN A 359 9.07 -23.77 11.64
N LEU A 360 8.02 -24.43 11.13
CA LEU A 360 7.90 -24.72 9.70
C LEU A 360 7.73 -23.42 8.90
N GLY A 361 6.84 -22.54 9.33
CA GLY A 361 6.65 -21.22 8.72
C GLY A 361 7.91 -20.38 8.78
N ARG A 362 8.57 -20.34 9.96
CA ARG A 362 9.85 -19.63 10.13
C ARG A 362 10.97 -20.18 9.26
N PHE A 363 11.04 -21.51 9.13
CA PHE A 363 11.99 -22.18 8.24
C PHE A 363 11.76 -21.77 6.78
N LEU A 364 10.52 -21.75 6.29
CA LEU A 364 10.21 -21.37 4.91
C LEU A 364 10.67 -19.93 4.59
N ILE A 365 10.50 -19.00 5.53
CA ILE A 365 10.99 -17.61 5.40
C ILE A 365 12.51 -17.57 5.34
N GLY A 366 13.19 -18.18 6.31
CA GLY A 366 14.65 -18.21 6.36
C GLY A 366 15.27 -18.90 5.14
N ARG A 367 14.65 -20.00 4.69
CA ARG A 367 14.99 -20.70 3.45
C ARG A 367 14.88 -19.78 2.25
N GLN A 368 13.78 -19.03 2.13
CA GLN A 368 13.59 -18.16 0.97
C GLN A 368 14.65 -17.05 0.91
N LEU A 369 15.02 -16.47 2.05
CA LEU A 369 16.13 -15.52 2.12
C LEU A 369 17.45 -16.15 1.67
N CYS A 370 17.79 -17.36 2.15
CA CYS A 370 18.99 -18.08 1.71
C CYS A 370 18.96 -18.39 0.21
N VAL A 371 17.88 -19.00 -0.28
CA VAL A 371 17.75 -19.40 -1.69
C VAL A 371 17.87 -18.17 -2.59
N CYS A 372 17.11 -17.11 -2.33
CA CYS A 372 17.17 -15.90 -3.14
C CYS A 372 18.56 -15.26 -3.10
N SER A 373 19.20 -15.17 -1.92
CA SER A 373 20.57 -14.66 -1.82
C SER A 373 21.54 -15.47 -2.68
N CYS A 374 21.46 -16.80 -2.61
CA CYS A 374 22.28 -17.68 -3.42
C CYS A 374 21.96 -17.55 -4.92
N MET A 375 20.72 -17.30 -5.32
CA MET A 375 20.35 -17.05 -6.72
C MET A 375 20.93 -15.74 -7.25
N PHE A 376 20.99 -14.68 -6.44
CA PHE A 376 21.66 -13.44 -6.82
C PHE A 376 23.18 -13.61 -6.94
N VAL A 377 23.79 -14.35 -6.00
CA VAL A 377 25.21 -14.72 -6.10
C VAL A 377 25.44 -15.55 -7.37
N ALA A 378 24.58 -16.52 -7.66
CA ALA A 378 24.67 -17.34 -8.87
C ALA A 378 24.53 -16.48 -10.14
N ALA A 379 23.55 -15.57 -10.18
CA ALA A 379 23.37 -14.63 -11.29
C ALA A 379 24.64 -13.82 -11.54
N ARG A 380 25.23 -13.27 -10.49
CA ARG A 380 26.50 -12.54 -10.57
C ARG A 380 27.66 -13.43 -11.06
N CYS A 381 27.77 -14.65 -10.54
CA CYS A 381 28.84 -15.59 -10.93
C CYS A 381 28.69 -16.13 -12.36
N PHE A 382 27.49 -16.09 -12.95
CA PHE A 382 27.24 -16.59 -14.30
C PHE A 382 27.09 -15.52 -15.37
N SER A 383 26.83 -14.26 -15.00
CA SER A 383 26.86 -13.13 -15.93
C SER A 383 28.30 -12.76 -16.29
N ILE A 384 28.55 -12.50 -17.57
CA ILE A 384 29.86 -12.05 -18.09
C ILE A 384 29.90 -10.53 -18.05
N SER A 385 30.97 -9.99 -17.47
CA SER A 385 31.20 -8.56 -17.37
C SER A 385 31.53 -7.98 -18.76
N LYS A 386 30.64 -7.14 -19.29
CA LYS A 386 30.87 -6.44 -20.56
C LYS A 386 32.06 -5.48 -20.50
N GLY A 387 32.44 -5.03 -19.30
CA GLY A 387 33.60 -4.17 -19.08
C GLY A 387 34.94 -4.90 -19.01
N HIS A 388 34.96 -6.24 -19.09
CA HIS A 388 36.22 -6.99 -19.06
C HIS A 388 37.06 -6.71 -20.31
N ALA A 389 38.37 -6.52 -20.14
CA ALA A 389 39.29 -6.09 -21.21
C ALA A 389 39.21 -6.97 -22.46
N ASP A 390 39.18 -8.29 -22.29
CA ASP A 390 39.07 -9.26 -23.40
C ASP A 390 37.75 -9.12 -24.18
N ILE A 391 36.63 -8.89 -23.49
CA ILE A 391 35.32 -8.73 -24.11
C ILE A 391 35.24 -7.41 -24.88
N VAL A 392 35.80 -6.33 -24.32
CA VAL A 392 35.93 -5.03 -24.99
C VAL A 392 36.87 -5.12 -26.20
N ALA A 393 37.90 -5.97 -26.14
CA ALA A 393 38.81 -6.24 -27.25
C ALA A 393 38.18 -7.09 -28.38
N GLY A 394 36.96 -7.61 -28.17
CA GLY A 394 36.20 -8.36 -29.15
C GLY A 394 36.32 -9.88 -29.05
N ASP A 395 36.88 -10.42 -27.97
CA ASP A 395 36.90 -11.87 -27.73
C ASP A 395 35.48 -12.40 -27.49
N THR A 396 35.17 -13.53 -28.10
CA THR A 396 33.87 -14.19 -27.96
C THR A 396 34.00 -15.59 -27.37
N SER A 397 33.00 -16.00 -26.59
CA SER A 397 32.86 -17.36 -26.05
C SER A 397 32.60 -18.33 -27.19
N LEU A 398 33.35 -19.43 -27.24
CA LEU A 398 33.16 -20.51 -28.22
C LEU A 398 32.99 -20.03 -29.69
N PHE A 399 33.68 -18.96 -30.11
CA PHE A 399 33.57 -18.35 -31.45
C PHE A 399 32.15 -17.84 -31.80
N ALA A 400 31.38 -17.42 -30.80
CA ALA A 400 30.07 -16.80 -30.99
C ALA A 400 30.16 -15.55 -31.89
N SER A 401 29.09 -15.29 -32.64
CA SER A 401 28.93 -14.00 -33.32
C SER A 401 28.72 -12.89 -32.29
N ALA A 402 29.05 -11.64 -32.62
CA ALA A 402 28.91 -10.51 -31.68
C ALA A 402 27.49 -10.40 -31.09
N GLY A 403 26.45 -10.55 -31.91
CA GLY A 403 25.07 -10.53 -31.43
C GLY A 403 24.69 -11.73 -30.53
N PHE A 404 25.29 -12.91 -30.76
CA PHE A 404 25.09 -14.06 -29.89
C PHE A 404 25.91 -13.95 -28.60
N GLN A 405 27.07 -13.29 -28.65
CA GLN A 405 27.86 -12.97 -27.46
C GLN A 405 27.10 -12.04 -26.52
N ASP A 406 26.37 -11.05 -27.05
CA ASP A 406 25.51 -10.18 -26.23
C ASP A 406 24.45 -10.98 -25.47
N PHE A 407 23.86 -12.00 -26.10
CA PHE A 407 22.95 -12.93 -25.42
C PHE A 407 23.68 -13.77 -24.37
N ILE A 408 24.86 -14.31 -24.66
CA ILE A 408 25.69 -15.06 -23.69
C ILE A 408 26.03 -14.19 -22.48
N ASN A 409 26.34 -12.91 -22.70
CA ASN A 409 26.75 -11.97 -21.66
C ASN A 409 25.65 -11.67 -20.62
N THR A 410 24.39 -11.92 -20.95
CA THR A 410 23.26 -11.74 -20.02
C THR A 410 23.35 -12.67 -18.79
N GLY A 411 24.04 -13.81 -18.90
CA GLY A 411 24.03 -14.85 -17.87
C GLY A 411 22.82 -15.79 -17.92
N LEU A 412 21.92 -15.65 -18.91
CA LEU A 412 20.74 -16.51 -19.06
C LEU A 412 21.06 -18.00 -19.22
N LEU A 413 22.22 -18.35 -19.78
CA LEU A 413 22.71 -19.75 -19.81
C LEU A 413 23.00 -20.27 -18.38
N GLY A 414 23.47 -19.39 -17.49
CA GLY A 414 23.61 -19.68 -16.07
C GLY A 414 22.27 -19.95 -15.39
N ALA A 415 21.19 -19.30 -15.81
CA ALA A 415 19.85 -19.59 -15.30
C ALA A 415 19.42 -21.03 -15.65
N VAL A 416 19.74 -21.53 -16.85
CA VAL A 416 19.49 -22.93 -17.24
C VAL A 416 20.29 -23.90 -16.36
N VAL A 417 21.60 -23.64 -16.19
CA VAL A 417 22.47 -24.47 -15.33
C VAL A 417 21.97 -24.50 -13.88
N THR A 418 21.65 -23.33 -13.33
CA THR A 418 21.16 -23.17 -11.94
C THR A 418 19.82 -23.87 -11.75
N THR A 419 18.92 -23.76 -12.73
CA THR A 419 17.60 -24.40 -12.66
C THR A 419 17.75 -25.93 -12.65
N ILE A 420 18.52 -26.50 -13.58
CA ILE A 420 18.60 -27.95 -13.74
C ILE A 420 19.45 -28.56 -12.61
N LEU A 421 20.70 -28.09 -12.44
CA LEU A 421 21.65 -28.67 -11.48
C LEU A 421 21.43 -28.18 -10.05
N GLY A 422 21.03 -26.92 -9.89
CA GLY A 422 20.85 -26.29 -8.58
C GLY A 422 19.45 -26.45 -8.00
N CYS A 423 18.42 -26.79 -8.77
CA CYS A 423 17.04 -26.91 -8.25
C CYS A 423 16.38 -28.25 -8.59
N LEU A 424 16.16 -28.49 -9.89
CA LEU A 424 15.23 -29.52 -10.34
C LEU A 424 15.69 -30.94 -9.97
N ILE A 425 16.98 -31.26 -10.14
CA ILE A 425 17.53 -32.58 -9.77
C ILE A 425 17.24 -32.90 -8.30
N TRP A 426 17.47 -31.93 -7.42
CA TRP A 426 17.31 -32.10 -5.98
C TRP A 426 15.85 -32.22 -5.57
N ARG A 427 14.96 -31.46 -6.21
CA ARG A 427 13.51 -31.56 -5.98
C ARG A 427 12.96 -32.93 -6.37
N ILE A 428 13.39 -33.49 -7.50
CA ILE A 428 12.98 -34.84 -7.92
C ILE A 428 13.49 -35.89 -6.93
N ILE A 429 14.75 -35.81 -6.51
CA ILE A 429 15.29 -36.75 -5.51
C ILE A 429 14.50 -36.66 -4.20
N ALA A 430 14.19 -35.44 -3.76
CA ALA A 430 13.46 -35.20 -2.53
C ALA A 430 11.99 -35.65 -2.58
N SER A 431 11.30 -35.48 -3.71
CA SER A 431 9.92 -35.96 -3.87
C SER A 431 9.85 -37.49 -3.90
N SER A 432 10.82 -38.15 -4.55
CA SER A 432 10.87 -39.62 -4.59
C SER A 432 11.31 -40.24 -3.26
N TYR A 433 12.21 -39.59 -2.51
CA TYR A 433 12.80 -40.15 -1.28
C TYR A 433 12.84 -39.18 -0.10
N PRO A 434 11.68 -38.70 0.38
CA PRO A 434 11.63 -37.62 1.36
C PRO A 434 12.31 -37.97 2.70
N LEU A 435 12.08 -39.18 3.23
CA LEU A 435 12.68 -39.64 4.49
C LEU A 435 14.21 -39.86 4.39
N MET A 436 14.70 -40.41 3.28
CA MET A 436 16.14 -40.58 3.08
C MET A 436 16.83 -39.23 2.88
N PHE A 437 16.20 -38.33 2.14
CA PHE A 437 16.68 -36.97 1.95
C PHE A 437 16.83 -36.26 3.29
N LEU A 438 15.77 -36.25 4.13
CA LEU A 438 15.77 -35.65 5.47
C LEU A 438 16.69 -36.37 6.46
N SER A 439 17.18 -37.58 6.17
CA SER A 439 18.12 -38.29 7.04
C SER A 439 19.56 -37.78 6.94
N ASN A 440 19.83 -36.73 6.15
CA ASN A 440 21.15 -36.11 6.05
C ASN A 440 21.45 -35.22 7.27
N PRO A 441 22.59 -35.39 7.98
CA PRO A 441 22.92 -34.58 9.16
C PRO A 441 23.09 -33.07 8.87
N ILE A 442 23.44 -32.70 7.64
CA ILE A 442 23.60 -31.29 7.25
C ILE A 442 22.26 -30.53 7.34
N ILE A 443 21.14 -31.22 7.12
CA ILE A 443 19.80 -30.63 7.14
C ILE A 443 19.47 -30.00 8.48
N TYR A 444 19.89 -30.61 9.59
CA TYR A 444 19.69 -30.05 10.92
C TYR A 444 20.34 -28.66 11.07
N ALA A 445 21.55 -28.50 10.54
CA ALA A 445 22.27 -27.24 10.56
C ALA A 445 21.60 -26.19 9.65
N ILE A 446 21.10 -26.62 8.47
CA ILE A 446 20.37 -25.75 7.55
C ILE A 446 19.06 -25.26 8.18
N ILE A 447 18.29 -26.13 8.84
CA ILE A 447 17.07 -25.72 9.56
C ILE A 447 17.41 -24.66 10.60
N LYS A 448 18.44 -24.88 11.42
CA LYS A 448 18.88 -23.89 12.42
C LYS A 448 19.32 -22.57 11.80
N LEU A 449 20.04 -22.60 10.68
CA LEU A 449 20.44 -21.40 9.95
C LEU A 449 19.21 -20.61 9.49
N CYS A 450 18.22 -21.28 8.90
CA CYS A 450 16.99 -20.65 8.44
C CYS A 450 16.20 -20.04 9.60
N LEU A 451 16.07 -20.76 10.71
CA LEU A 451 15.42 -20.25 11.93
C LEU A 451 16.17 -19.04 12.53
N ALA A 452 17.51 -19.07 12.51
CA ALA A 452 18.32 -17.94 12.98
C ALA A 452 18.17 -16.71 12.07
N LEU A 453 18.08 -16.91 10.76
CA LEU A 453 17.84 -15.83 9.80
C LEU A 453 16.45 -15.22 9.94
N GLU A 454 15.41 -16.04 10.15
CA GLU A 454 14.07 -15.52 10.45
C GLU A 454 14.07 -14.75 11.78
N PHE A 455 14.78 -15.23 12.79
CA PHE A 455 14.91 -14.54 14.08
C PHE A 455 15.52 -13.15 13.94
N THR A 456 16.41 -12.92 12.97
CA THR A 456 16.94 -11.57 12.72
C THR A 456 15.82 -10.57 12.45
N GLY A 457 14.82 -10.99 11.66
CA GLY A 457 13.69 -10.17 11.21
C GLY A 457 13.90 -9.43 9.90
N LEU A 458 14.97 -9.68 9.16
CA LEU A 458 15.28 -8.93 7.92
C LEU A 458 14.13 -8.96 6.90
N CYS A 459 13.33 -10.03 6.93
CA CYS A 459 12.19 -10.24 6.04
C CYS A 459 10.82 -10.02 6.72
N SER A 460 10.77 -9.48 7.94
CA SER A 460 9.51 -9.24 8.65
C SER A 460 8.59 -8.24 7.94
N ALA A 461 9.16 -7.35 7.11
CA ALA A 461 8.39 -6.44 6.26
C ALA A 461 7.45 -7.18 5.29
N SER A 462 7.77 -8.41 4.89
CA SER A 462 6.87 -9.22 4.05
C SER A 462 5.51 -9.50 4.70
N TRP A 463 5.45 -9.66 6.02
CA TRP A 463 4.19 -9.80 6.75
C TRP A 463 3.39 -8.50 6.75
N VAL A 464 4.08 -7.37 6.96
CA VAL A 464 3.49 -6.03 6.88
C VAL A 464 2.90 -5.78 5.49
N LEU A 465 3.65 -6.13 4.43
CA LEU A 465 3.20 -6.02 3.04
C LEU A 465 2.05 -6.99 2.73
N GLY A 466 2.11 -8.22 3.24
CA GLY A 466 1.05 -9.21 3.09
C GLY A 466 -0.26 -8.67 3.66
N LYS A 467 -0.22 -8.17 4.90
CA LYS A 467 -1.35 -7.51 5.53
C LYS A 467 -1.83 -6.27 4.76
N PHE A 468 -0.91 -5.40 4.34
CA PHE A 468 -1.26 -4.26 3.50
C PHE A 468 -1.99 -4.69 2.22
N MET A 469 -1.57 -5.78 1.58
CA MET A 469 -2.26 -6.31 0.40
C MET A 469 -3.65 -6.88 0.73
N LYS A 470 -3.86 -7.45 1.93
CA LYS A 470 -5.18 -7.92 2.40
C LYS A 470 -6.14 -6.75 2.69
N ASP A 471 -5.64 -5.71 3.35
CA ASP A 471 -6.44 -4.62 3.92
C ASP A 471 -6.53 -3.36 3.03
N SER A 472 -5.66 -3.23 2.03
CA SER A 472 -5.58 -2.02 1.21
C SER A 472 -6.76 -1.92 0.25
N PRO A 473 -7.37 -0.73 0.10
CA PRO A 473 -8.43 -0.49 -0.88
C PRO A 473 -7.96 -0.62 -2.35
N LEU A 474 -6.65 -0.75 -2.58
CA LEU A 474 -6.05 -0.91 -3.90
C LEU A 474 -6.18 -2.34 -4.46
N PHE A 475 -6.32 -3.35 -3.61
CA PHE A 475 -6.41 -4.76 -4.03
C PHE A 475 -7.84 -5.30 -3.85
N PRO A 476 -8.24 -6.36 -4.59
CA PRO A 476 -9.45 -7.10 -4.27
C PRO A 476 -9.39 -7.60 -2.82
N GLU A 477 -10.53 -7.61 -2.14
CA GLU A 477 -10.60 -8.03 -0.74
C GLU A 477 -10.19 -9.50 -0.60
N TYR A 478 -8.99 -9.73 -0.08
CA TYR A 478 -8.50 -11.07 0.20
C TYR A 478 -9.07 -11.53 1.53
N GLN A 479 -9.86 -12.59 1.48
CA GLN A 479 -10.39 -13.25 2.65
C GLN A 479 -9.72 -14.62 2.81
N PRO A 480 -9.51 -15.10 4.04
CA PRO A 480 -9.03 -16.46 4.25
C PRO A 480 -9.95 -17.48 3.60
N ASP A 481 -9.39 -18.57 3.07
CA ASP A 481 -10.18 -19.58 2.35
C ASP A 481 -11.25 -20.23 3.24
N ALA A 482 -11.00 -20.36 4.55
CA ALA A 482 -12.00 -20.80 5.53
C ALA A 482 -13.24 -19.90 5.57
N VAL A 483 -13.08 -18.58 5.38
CA VAL A 483 -14.22 -17.66 5.28
C VAL A 483 -14.99 -17.91 3.98
N ARG A 484 -14.29 -18.13 2.86
CA ARG A 484 -14.89 -18.33 1.54
C ARG A 484 -15.58 -19.69 1.37
N LEU A 485 -14.96 -20.74 1.89
CA LEU A 485 -15.38 -22.14 1.71
C LEU A 485 -16.29 -22.60 2.84
N GLU A 486 -15.98 -22.23 4.09
CA GLU A 486 -16.66 -22.74 5.28
C GLU A 486 -17.59 -21.69 5.92
N GLY A 487 -17.58 -20.45 5.43
CA GLY A 487 -18.35 -19.35 6.03
C GLY A 487 -17.86 -18.99 7.43
N ALA A 488 -16.61 -19.33 7.77
CA ALA A 488 -16.02 -19.02 9.06
C ALA A 488 -15.97 -17.50 9.29
N ALA A 489 -16.10 -17.08 10.55
CA ALA A 489 -15.87 -15.68 10.90
C ALA A 489 -14.40 -15.31 10.61
N PRO A 490 -14.12 -14.09 10.09
CA PRO A 490 -12.74 -13.64 9.88
C PRO A 490 -12.02 -13.59 11.23
N LYS A 491 -10.94 -14.38 11.37
CA LYS A 491 -10.12 -14.42 12.59
C LYS A 491 -8.95 -13.43 12.43
N VAL A 492 -8.87 -12.43 13.31
CA VAL A 492 -7.69 -11.58 13.43
C VAL A 492 -6.62 -12.34 14.19
N THR A 493 -5.45 -12.56 13.57
CA THR A 493 -4.36 -13.26 14.25
C THR A 493 -3.60 -12.32 15.17
N ARG A 494 -2.92 -12.88 16.18
CA ARG A 494 -2.04 -12.08 17.05
C ARG A 494 -0.95 -11.35 16.25
N ARG A 495 -0.42 -11.99 15.22
CA ARG A 495 0.57 -11.39 14.31
C ARG A 495 0.00 -10.15 13.63
N ASP A 496 -1.28 -10.19 13.23
CA ASP A 496 -1.97 -9.04 12.66
C ASP A 496 -2.06 -7.88 13.66
N MET A 497 -2.33 -8.17 14.94
CA MET A 497 -2.35 -7.15 16.00
C MET A 497 -0.97 -6.53 16.22
N ASP A 498 0.09 -7.35 16.31
CA ASP A 498 1.47 -6.86 16.49
C ASP A 498 1.92 -6.00 15.30
N ILE A 499 1.51 -6.35 14.07
CA ILE A 499 1.75 -5.55 12.86
C ILE A 499 1.00 -4.22 12.91
N ASP A 500 -0.28 -4.21 13.28
CA ASP A 500 -1.06 -2.97 13.41
C ASP A 500 -0.44 -2.01 14.42
N LEU A 501 -0.04 -2.54 15.57
CA LEU A 501 0.65 -1.76 16.59
C LEU A 501 1.96 -1.19 16.03
N SER A 502 2.74 -2.00 15.30
CA SER A 502 4.00 -1.56 14.68
C SER A 502 3.79 -0.44 13.66
N ILE A 503 2.84 -0.61 12.75
CA ILE A 503 2.49 0.39 11.74
C ILE A 503 2.03 1.67 12.44
N THR A 504 1.18 1.56 13.46
CA THR A 504 0.66 2.71 14.22
C THR A 504 1.79 3.48 14.90
N VAL A 505 2.71 2.80 15.59
CA VAL A 505 3.88 3.42 16.24
C VAL A 505 4.76 4.14 15.22
N ILE A 506 5.06 3.51 14.08
CA ILE A 506 5.84 4.15 13.01
C ILE A 506 5.13 5.40 12.50
N LYS A 507 3.85 5.28 12.14
CA LYS A 507 3.04 6.39 11.65
C LYS A 507 3.02 7.56 12.61
N TYR A 508 2.82 7.29 13.90
CA TYR A 508 2.78 8.32 14.93
C TYR A 508 4.16 8.98 15.07
N GLY A 509 5.22 8.18 15.17
CA GLY A 509 6.58 8.67 15.34
C GLY A 509 7.05 9.56 14.18
N TYR A 510 6.92 9.08 12.94
CA TYR A 510 7.38 9.87 11.79
C TYR A 510 6.46 11.07 11.52
N SER A 511 5.14 10.94 11.71
CA SER A 511 4.21 12.06 11.51
C SER A 511 4.45 13.18 12.52
N ILE A 512 4.73 12.86 13.80
CA ILE A 512 5.11 13.86 14.81
C ILE A 512 6.42 14.53 14.44
N ALA A 513 7.42 13.77 13.99
CA ALA A 513 8.69 14.32 13.53
C ALA A 513 8.50 15.27 12.34
N LEU A 514 7.71 14.85 11.35
CA LEU A 514 7.38 15.62 10.16
C LEU A 514 6.60 16.91 10.49
N LEU A 515 5.63 16.82 11.41
CA LEU A 515 4.89 17.99 11.90
C LEU A 515 5.80 18.96 12.66
N THR A 516 6.65 18.44 13.55
CA THR A 516 7.60 19.26 14.32
C THR A 516 8.56 19.99 13.38
N PHE A 517 9.11 19.27 12.41
CA PHE A 517 9.96 19.85 11.37
C PHE A 517 9.24 20.94 10.57
N SER A 518 8.02 20.65 10.11
CA SER A 518 7.18 21.59 9.36
C SER A 518 6.86 22.86 10.16
N PHE A 519 6.51 22.71 11.44
CA PHE A 519 6.23 23.83 12.33
C PHE A 519 7.46 24.70 12.57
N VAL A 520 8.63 24.08 12.81
CA VAL A 520 9.90 24.79 12.98
C VAL A 520 10.27 25.58 11.73
N ILE A 521 10.11 24.99 10.54
CA ILE A 521 10.40 25.66 9.27
C ILE A 521 9.48 26.86 9.04
N VAL A 522 8.17 26.71 9.23
CA VAL A 522 7.21 27.82 9.06
C VAL A 522 7.53 28.95 10.05
N MET A 523 7.78 28.62 11.31
CA MET A 523 8.12 29.62 12.32
C MET A 523 9.45 30.31 12.01
N ALA A 524 10.44 29.57 11.52
CA ALA A 524 11.71 30.14 11.12
C ALA A 524 11.56 31.08 9.91
N ALA A 525 10.76 30.72 8.91
CA ALA A 525 10.47 31.57 7.74
C ALA A 525 9.81 32.89 8.15
N ILE A 526 8.84 32.85 9.09
CA ILE A 526 8.20 34.07 9.62
C ILE A 526 9.22 34.90 10.43
N ALA A 527 10.04 34.25 11.26
CA ALA A 527 10.99 34.94 12.13
C ALA A 527 12.16 35.61 11.38
N THR A 528 12.54 35.07 10.23
CA THR A 528 13.60 35.61 9.34
C THR A 528 13.06 36.54 8.26
N ASP A 529 11.79 36.93 8.31
CA ASP A 529 11.14 37.82 7.34
C ASP A 529 11.16 37.24 5.90
N GLN A 530 11.14 35.90 5.78
CA GLN A 530 11.07 35.14 4.51
C GLN A 530 9.69 34.49 4.28
N ALA A 531 8.66 34.97 4.97
CA ALA A 531 7.27 34.59 4.75
C ALA A 531 6.49 35.78 4.15
N ASN A 532 5.37 35.49 3.47
CA ASN A 532 4.50 36.48 2.82
C ASN A 532 4.10 37.64 3.75
N ALA A 533 4.05 37.43 5.07
CA ALA A 533 3.80 38.49 6.04
C ALA A 533 4.70 39.71 5.85
N ALA A 534 5.97 39.49 5.47
CA ALA A 534 6.94 40.54 5.20
C ALA A 534 6.54 41.40 3.98
N GLU A 535 6.02 40.78 2.91
CA GLU A 535 5.51 41.48 1.71
C GLU A 535 4.28 42.34 1.99
N TYR A 536 3.54 42.02 3.05
CA TYR A 536 2.42 42.82 3.55
C TYR A 536 2.82 43.81 4.64
N SER A 537 4.12 43.97 4.91
CA SER A 537 4.64 44.83 5.99
C SER A 537 4.08 44.49 7.37
N ILE A 538 3.72 43.22 7.61
CA ILE A 538 3.22 42.74 8.89
C ILE A 538 4.42 42.44 9.79
N PRO A 539 4.55 43.06 10.98
CA PRO A 539 5.65 42.78 11.88
C PRO A 539 5.65 41.30 12.30
N LYS A 540 6.82 40.64 12.26
CA LYS A 540 6.94 39.20 12.57
C LYS A 540 6.33 38.75 13.88
N GLY A 541 6.41 39.55 14.95
CA GLY A 541 5.76 39.22 16.23
C GLY A 541 4.23 39.17 16.13
N VAL A 542 3.64 40.06 15.32
CA VAL A 542 2.21 40.06 15.01
C VAL A 542 1.87 38.89 14.10
N ALA A 543 2.69 38.60 13.08
CA ALA A 543 2.49 37.47 12.18
C ALA A 543 2.47 36.13 12.91
N ILE A 544 3.41 35.90 13.84
CA ILE A 544 3.45 34.67 14.66
C ILE A 544 2.19 34.58 15.55
N GLY A 545 1.85 35.65 16.25
CA GLY A 545 0.67 35.68 17.13
C GLY A 545 -0.63 35.44 16.37
N LEU A 546 -0.78 36.08 15.21
CA LEU A 546 -1.92 35.92 14.32
C LEU A 546 -1.98 34.50 13.74
N PHE A 547 -0.85 33.95 13.29
CA PHE A 547 -0.78 32.58 12.76
C PHE A 547 -1.23 31.54 13.81
N CYS A 548 -0.71 31.60 15.03
CA CYS A 548 -1.13 30.70 16.10
C CYS A 548 -2.61 30.86 16.47
N PHE A 549 -3.10 32.11 16.54
CA PHE A 549 -4.52 32.39 16.81
C PHE A 549 -5.43 31.82 15.71
N LEU A 550 -5.05 31.99 14.45
CA LEU A 550 -5.82 31.46 13.31
C LEU A 550 -5.86 29.94 13.29
N LEU A 551 -4.76 29.25 13.64
CA LEU A 551 -4.77 27.79 13.81
C LEU A 551 -5.74 27.35 14.91
N LEU A 552 -5.73 28.03 16.07
CA LEU A 552 -6.67 27.75 17.15
C LEU A 552 -8.12 28.00 16.73
N TRP A 553 -8.38 29.10 16.01
CA TRP A 553 -9.73 29.41 15.55
C TRP A 553 -10.23 28.39 14.53
N LEU A 554 -9.39 28.00 13.59
CA LEU A 554 -9.70 26.95 12.62
C LEU A 554 -10.03 25.63 13.33
N SER A 555 -9.23 25.26 14.34
CA SER A 555 -9.37 24.03 15.11
C SER A 555 -10.74 23.97 15.79
N MET A 556 -11.16 25.09 16.37
CA MET A 556 -12.43 25.22 17.06
C MET A 556 -13.64 25.14 16.12
N ILE A 557 -13.58 25.77 14.94
CA ILE A 557 -14.68 25.74 13.97
C ILE A 557 -14.83 24.35 13.34
N GLU A 558 -13.71 23.68 13.05
CA GLU A 558 -13.70 22.36 12.42
C GLU A 558 -14.19 21.27 13.38
N GLY A 559 -13.64 21.18 14.59
CA GLY A 559 -14.15 20.26 15.61
C GLY A 559 -15.59 20.60 16.02
N GLY A 560 -15.88 21.91 16.16
CA GLY A 560 -17.19 22.40 16.59
C GLY A 560 -18.31 22.09 15.60
N GLN A 561 -18.04 22.03 14.30
CA GLN A 561 -19.05 21.55 13.33
C GLN A 561 -19.49 20.13 13.68
N GLY A 562 -18.53 19.20 13.79
CA GLY A 562 -18.83 17.78 13.96
C GLY A 562 -19.73 17.57 15.15
N ALA A 563 -19.35 18.16 16.28
CA ALA A 563 -20.13 18.17 17.50
C ALA A 563 -21.52 18.78 17.33
N LEU A 564 -21.65 19.96 16.69
CA LEU A 564 -22.95 20.60 16.50
C LEU A 564 -23.89 19.81 15.56
N VAL A 565 -23.37 19.16 14.52
CA VAL A 565 -24.16 18.31 13.62
C VAL A 565 -24.63 17.05 14.36
N ALA A 566 -23.72 16.37 15.04
CA ALA A 566 -24.00 15.09 15.70
C ALA A 566 -24.96 15.24 16.89
N LEU A 567 -24.86 16.33 17.65
CA LEU A 567 -25.74 16.61 18.79
C LEU A 567 -27.18 17.06 18.41
N GLN A 568 -27.53 17.12 17.12
CA GLN A 568 -28.87 17.56 16.67
C GLN A 568 -30.00 16.69 17.23
N GLU A 569 -29.78 15.38 17.31
CA GLU A 569 -30.79 14.40 17.75
C GLU A 569 -30.72 14.12 19.25
N THR A 570 -29.66 14.58 19.93
CA THR A 570 -29.45 14.35 21.36
C THR A 570 -30.41 15.20 22.20
N PRO A 571 -31.21 14.60 23.11
CA PRO A 571 -32.12 15.35 23.97
C PRO A 571 -31.35 16.35 24.86
N LYS A 572 -31.71 17.64 24.73
CA LYS A 572 -30.98 18.76 25.35
C LYS A 572 -31.01 18.72 26.89
N ASP A 573 -32.04 18.12 27.48
CA ASP A 573 -32.21 17.97 28.92
C ASP A 573 -31.14 17.07 29.56
N GLN A 574 -30.58 16.12 28.81
CA GLN A 574 -29.59 15.15 29.32
C GLN A 574 -28.26 15.82 29.72
N TYR A 575 -27.88 16.91 29.04
CA TYR A 575 -26.59 17.59 29.29
C TYR A 575 -26.75 19.06 29.72
N ALA A 576 -27.97 19.56 29.88
CA ALA A 576 -28.24 20.95 30.25
C ALA A 576 -27.56 21.39 31.55
N GLN A 577 -27.48 20.51 32.55
CA GLN A 577 -26.86 20.81 33.84
C GLN A 577 -25.34 20.64 33.82
N SER A 578 -24.83 19.62 33.12
CA SER A 578 -23.40 19.32 33.06
C SER A 578 -22.65 20.27 32.13
N HIS A 579 -23.24 20.65 31.00
CA HIS A 579 -22.61 21.43 29.94
C HIS A 579 -23.45 22.65 29.53
N PRO A 580 -23.53 23.69 30.38
CA PRO A 580 -24.41 24.84 30.14
C PRO A 580 -23.98 25.71 28.94
N ILE A 581 -22.70 25.69 28.55
CA ILE A 581 -22.26 26.42 27.35
C ILE A 581 -22.56 25.61 26.10
N SER A 582 -22.36 24.29 26.13
CA SER A 582 -22.75 23.39 25.04
C SER A 582 -24.24 23.48 24.76
N LEU A 583 -25.08 23.54 25.80
CA LEU A 583 -26.51 23.81 25.65
C LEU A 583 -26.78 25.11 24.90
N LYS A 584 -26.12 26.22 25.26
CA LYS A 584 -26.29 27.49 24.53
C LYS A 584 -25.86 27.40 23.07
N CYS A 585 -24.77 26.67 22.80
CA CYS A 585 -24.30 26.43 21.45
C CYS A 585 -25.33 25.64 20.63
N THR A 586 -25.87 24.55 21.18
CA THR A 586 -26.84 23.69 20.49
C THR A 586 -28.22 24.34 20.38
N GLU A 587 -28.69 25.06 21.41
CA GLU A 587 -29.91 25.89 21.33
C GLU A 587 -29.82 26.92 20.21
N LEU A 588 -28.68 27.62 20.09
CA LEU A 588 -28.50 28.61 19.03
C LEU A 588 -28.41 27.98 17.63
N ALA A 589 -27.61 26.93 17.49
CA ALA A 589 -27.36 26.28 16.20
C ALA A 589 -28.55 25.45 15.70
N HIS A 590 -29.36 24.88 16.60
CA HIS A 590 -30.50 24.03 16.25
C HIS A 590 -31.85 24.76 16.27
N ASP A 591 -31.86 26.08 16.45
CA ASP A 591 -33.08 26.89 16.34
C ASP A 591 -33.46 27.12 14.87
N GLY A 592 -34.61 26.57 14.44
CA GLY A 592 -35.09 26.66 13.06
C GLY A 592 -34.07 26.11 12.05
N ASP A 593 -33.75 26.91 11.03
CA ASP A 593 -32.78 26.57 9.98
C ASP A 593 -31.37 27.15 10.28
N ASN A 594 -31.05 27.43 11.55
CA ASN A 594 -29.75 28.03 11.90
C ASN A 594 -28.56 27.10 11.67
N MET A 595 -28.75 25.79 11.62
CA MET A 595 -27.64 24.87 11.40
C MET A 595 -27.12 24.98 9.97
N GLU A 596 -28.03 25.05 9.00
CA GLU A 596 -27.74 25.28 7.59
C GLU A 596 -27.08 26.65 7.39
N ARG A 597 -27.56 27.68 8.10
CA ARG A 597 -26.96 29.03 8.07
C ARG A 597 -25.56 29.04 8.67
N PHE A 598 -25.36 28.37 9.80
CA PHE A 598 -24.06 28.19 10.43
C PHE A 598 -23.08 27.51 9.47
N ILE A 599 -23.49 26.43 8.80
CA ILE A 599 -22.67 25.73 7.81
C ILE A 599 -22.25 26.67 6.66
N VAL A 600 -23.15 27.52 6.17
CA VAL A 600 -22.84 28.50 5.12
C VAL A 600 -21.84 29.55 5.60
N GLY A 601 -22.13 30.22 6.71
CA GLY A 601 -21.29 31.29 7.23
C GLY A 601 -19.91 30.82 7.69
N ARG A 602 -19.85 29.65 8.35
CA ARG A 602 -18.56 29.09 8.78
C ARG A 602 -17.68 28.67 7.61
N GLN A 603 -18.25 28.24 6.48
CA GLN A 603 -17.43 27.79 5.35
C GLN A 603 -16.60 28.95 4.81
N PHE A 604 -17.18 30.14 4.71
CA PHE A 604 -16.42 31.33 4.36
C PHE A 604 -15.35 31.65 5.40
N LEU A 605 -15.66 31.49 6.69
CA LEU A 605 -14.69 31.69 7.78
C LEU A 605 -13.50 30.73 7.68
N VAL A 606 -13.74 29.45 7.40
CA VAL A 606 -12.69 28.44 7.18
C VAL A 606 -11.79 28.85 6.01
N VAL A 607 -12.37 29.19 4.85
CA VAL A 607 -11.59 29.59 3.68
C VAL A 607 -10.83 30.90 3.95
N LEU A 608 -11.47 31.88 4.60
CA LEU A 608 -10.85 33.14 5.00
C LEU A 608 -9.64 32.91 5.92
N ILE A 609 -9.77 32.03 6.90
CA ILE A 609 -8.68 31.67 7.81
C ILE A 609 -7.52 31.03 7.03
N ILE A 610 -7.79 30.10 6.10
CA ILE A 610 -6.74 29.45 5.30
C ILE A 610 -6.00 30.48 4.42
N PHE A 611 -6.71 31.39 3.77
CA PHE A 611 -6.08 32.47 2.99
C PHE A 611 -5.24 33.39 3.89
N THR A 612 -5.72 33.71 5.08
CA THR A 612 -4.97 34.54 6.03
C THR A 612 -3.76 33.82 6.60
N LEU A 613 -3.86 32.50 6.88
CA LEU A 613 -2.71 31.66 7.25
C LEU A 613 -1.66 31.68 6.15
N ASN A 614 -2.07 31.55 4.88
CA ASN A 614 -1.19 31.64 3.72
C ASN A 614 -0.50 33.03 3.63
N MET A 615 -1.22 34.12 3.89
CA MET A 615 -0.63 35.46 3.97
C MET A 615 0.38 35.60 5.11
N CYS A 616 0.20 34.88 6.22
CA CYS A 616 1.10 34.96 7.37
C CYS A 616 2.35 34.09 7.23
N GLY A 617 2.20 32.85 6.78
CA GLY A 617 3.22 31.81 6.94
C GLY A 617 3.76 31.18 5.66
N ALA A 618 3.15 31.41 4.49
CA ALA A 618 3.70 30.85 3.25
C ALA A 618 5.02 31.53 2.90
N ALA A 619 5.97 30.73 2.43
CA ALA A 619 7.31 31.20 2.12
C ALA A 619 7.33 32.03 0.83
N VAL A 620 8.15 33.08 0.82
CA VAL A 620 8.39 33.87 -0.40
C VAL A 620 9.26 33.08 -1.39
N GLY A 621 9.27 33.49 -2.66
CA GLY A 621 10.08 32.87 -3.70
C GLY A 621 11.58 32.86 -3.34
N GLY A 622 12.22 31.69 -3.38
CA GLY A 622 13.65 31.54 -3.08
C GLY A 622 13.99 31.56 -1.58
N ALA A 623 13.01 31.42 -0.69
CA ALA A 623 13.24 31.29 0.75
C ALA A 623 14.20 30.13 1.06
N ASP A 624 15.23 30.42 1.85
CA ASP A 624 16.19 29.46 2.39
C ASP A 624 16.33 29.71 3.89
N VAL A 625 15.81 28.74 4.65
CA VAL A 625 15.74 28.80 6.09
C VAL A 625 16.40 27.56 6.65
N LEU A 626 17.21 27.72 7.70
CA LEU A 626 17.96 26.63 8.34
C LEU A 626 19.02 25.94 7.45
N ASN A 627 19.39 26.54 6.30
CA ASN A 627 20.41 26.02 5.38
C ASN A 627 20.09 24.57 4.92
N LEU A 628 18.84 24.37 4.52
CA LEU A 628 18.35 23.08 4.00
C LEU A 628 18.80 22.88 2.55
N SER A 629 18.73 21.65 2.05
CA SER A 629 19.03 21.38 0.64
C SER A 629 17.96 22.03 -0.27
N SER A 630 18.32 22.26 -1.54
CA SER A 630 17.41 22.82 -2.55
C SER A 630 16.11 22.02 -2.68
N GLU A 631 16.20 20.69 -2.57
CA GLU A 631 15.06 19.79 -2.69
C GLU A 631 14.12 19.94 -1.49
N LEU A 632 14.67 20.04 -0.27
CA LEU A 632 13.87 20.24 0.94
C LEU A 632 13.21 21.62 0.95
N ASN A 633 13.92 22.67 0.57
CA ASN A 633 13.35 24.00 0.42
C ASN A 633 12.22 24.00 -0.62
N THR A 634 12.40 23.31 -1.76
CA THR A 634 11.35 23.22 -2.78
C THR A 634 10.10 22.51 -2.24
N ILE A 635 10.27 21.34 -1.64
CA ILE A 635 9.14 20.52 -1.15
C ILE A 635 8.41 21.21 0.00
N PHE A 636 9.12 21.67 1.03
CA PHE A 636 8.50 22.14 2.27
C PHE A 636 8.11 23.62 2.23
N LEU A 637 8.91 24.47 1.58
CA LEU A 637 8.66 25.92 1.50
C LEU A 637 7.95 26.30 0.19
N ALA A 638 8.55 26.01 -0.97
CA ALA A 638 8.03 26.50 -2.25
C ALA A 638 6.67 25.88 -2.63
N GLU A 639 6.50 24.57 -2.40
CA GLU A 639 5.23 23.85 -2.61
C GLU A 639 4.30 23.89 -1.37
N ALA A 640 4.67 24.66 -0.34
CA ALA A 640 3.89 24.89 0.87
C ALA A 640 3.49 23.63 1.67
N LEU A 641 4.18 22.48 1.50
CA LEU A 641 3.88 21.26 2.25
C LEU A 641 3.96 21.47 3.76
N ALA A 642 4.93 22.26 4.25
CA ALA A 642 5.04 22.54 5.68
C ALA A 642 3.80 23.25 6.23
N MET A 643 3.27 24.23 5.48
CA MET A 643 2.07 24.98 5.83
C MET A 643 0.83 24.09 5.85
N ILE A 644 0.69 23.22 4.84
CA ILE A 644 -0.41 22.25 4.76
C ILE A 644 -0.38 21.32 5.98
N LEU A 645 0.78 20.74 6.30
CA LEU A 645 0.89 19.77 7.40
C LEU A 645 0.62 20.41 8.77
N VAL A 646 1.14 21.63 9.00
CA VAL A 646 0.86 22.39 10.23
C VAL A 646 -0.63 22.71 10.33
N THR A 647 -1.23 23.21 9.25
CA THR A 647 -2.64 23.62 9.24
C THR A 647 -3.58 22.43 9.43
N VAL A 648 -3.34 21.32 8.73
CA VAL A 648 -4.17 20.11 8.85
C VAL A 648 -4.04 19.52 10.26
N ASN A 649 -2.83 19.23 10.73
CA ASN A 649 -2.67 18.51 12.00
C ASN A 649 -3.06 19.37 13.20
N LEU A 650 -2.56 20.61 13.30
CA LEU A 650 -2.83 21.47 14.47
C LEU A 650 -4.13 22.25 14.35
N GLY A 651 -4.45 22.70 13.14
CA GLY A 651 -5.58 23.60 12.89
C GLY A 651 -6.89 22.90 12.56
N GLN A 652 -6.93 21.59 12.30
CA GLN A 652 -8.19 20.93 11.90
C GLN A 652 -8.36 19.55 12.55
N LEU A 653 -7.49 18.60 12.22
CA LEU A 653 -7.66 17.18 12.51
C LEU A 653 -7.60 16.85 14.00
N THR A 654 -6.66 17.43 14.76
CA THR A 654 -6.55 17.18 16.20
C THR A 654 -7.85 17.53 16.95
N ALA A 655 -8.51 18.62 16.56
CA ALA A 655 -9.80 18.99 17.14
C ALA A 655 -10.93 18.09 16.66
N GLN A 656 -10.97 17.72 15.38
CA GLN A 656 -11.99 16.81 14.85
C GLN A 656 -11.94 15.43 15.53
N VAL A 657 -10.74 14.91 15.80
CA VAL A 657 -10.56 13.65 16.54
C VAL A 657 -11.19 13.72 17.93
N ASN A 658 -10.90 14.77 18.70
CA ASN A 658 -11.48 14.90 20.04
C ASN A 658 -12.97 15.22 20.01
N ALA A 659 -13.41 16.03 19.05
CA ALA A 659 -14.82 16.40 18.91
C ALA A 659 -15.69 15.26 18.37
N ALA A 660 -15.12 14.15 17.89
CA ALA A 660 -15.88 12.98 17.47
C ALA A 660 -16.39 12.18 18.67
N ASP A 661 -15.58 12.03 19.73
CA ASP A 661 -15.92 11.21 20.91
C ASP A 661 -16.32 12.05 22.13
N CYS A 662 -15.89 13.32 22.20
CA CYS A 662 -16.08 14.21 23.34
C CYS A 662 -16.78 15.51 22.90
N MET A 663 -17.88 15.40 22.15
CA MET A 663 -18.61 16.51 21.54
C MET A 663 -19.02 17.55 22.58
N LEU A 664 -19.63 17.10 23.69
CA LEU A 664 -20.18 17.96 24.74
C LEU A 664 -19.07 18.76 25.41
N ASP A 665 -18.01 18.09 25.85
CA ASP A 665 -16.85 18.71 26.49
C ASP A 665 -16.13 19.67 25.53
N PHE A 666 -15.96 19.28 24.27
CA PHE A 666 -15.25 20.07 23.27
C PHE A 666 -15.93 21.42 23.01
N ILE A 667 -17.27 21.46 22.86
CA ILE A 667 -18.01 22.71 22.58
C ILE A 667 -18.39 23.50 23.83
N ASN A 668 -18.08 23.01 25.04
CA ASN A 668 -18.43 23.64 26.31
C ASN A 668 -17.53 24.84 26.66
N ASN A 669 -17.28 25.73 25.71
CA ASN A 669 -16.42 26.90 25.90
C ASN A 669 -16.96 28.13 25.16
N HIS A 670 -16.69 29.31 25.71
CA HIS A 670 -17.19 30.56 25.17
C HIS A 670 -16.64 30.91 23.78
N PHE A 671 -15.47 30.38 23.43
CA PHE A 671 -14.87 30.67 22.13
C PHE A 671 -15.58 29.92 21.00
N MET A 672 -16.10 28.72 21.26
CA MET A 672 -16.99 28.01 20.34
C MET A 672 -18.30 28.77 20.17
N LEU A 673 -18.93 29.21 21.28
CA LEU A 673 -20.15 30.01 21.23
C LEU A 673 -19.95 31.31 20.42
N PHE A 674 -18.84 32.00 20.63
CA PHE A 674 -18.44 33.17 19.83
C PHE A 674 -18.30 32.81 18.34
N SER A 675 -17.66 31.69 18.02
CA SER A 675 -17.48 31.23 16.64
C SER A 675 -18.81 30.89 15.95
N THR A 676 -19.78 30.33 16.68
CA THR A 676 -21.14 30.10 16.20
C THR A 676 -21.84 31.43 15.86
N TYR A 677 -21.82 32.41 16.78
CA TYR A 677 -22.38 33.74 16.51
C TYR A 677 -21.71 34.43 15.33
N PHE A 678 -20.38 34.35 15.24
CA PHE A 678 -19.63 34.98 14.15
C PHE A 678 -19.98 34.35 12.80
N SER A 679 -20.12 33.02 12.76
CA SER A 679 -20.56 32.30 11.55
C SER A 679 -21.98 32.70 11.13
N LEU A 680 -22.91 32.78 12.08
CA LEU A 680 -24.27 33.26 11.80
C LEU A 680 -24.29 34.73 11.36
N ALA A 681 -23.41 35.58 11.90
CA ALA A 681 -23.27 36.97 11.47
C ALA A 681 -22.75 37.09 10.02
N ILE A 682 -21.82 36.22 9.62
CA ILE A 682 -21.35 36.14 8.22
C ILE A 682 -22.50 35.76 7.29
N GLU A 683 -23.29 34.74 7.62
CA GLU A 683 -24.46 34.38 6.83
C GLU A 683 -25.46 35.54 6.76
N TYR A 684 -25.74 36.17 7.91
CA TYR A 684 -26.67 37.28 8.02
C TYR A 684 -26.26 38.47 7.14
N SER A 685 -24.95 38.71 6.97
CA SER A 685 -24.44 39.77 6.09
C SER A 685 -24.94 39.68 4.65
N GLY A 686 -25.27 38.48 4.17
CA GLY A 686 -25.72 38.26 2.79
C GLY A 686 -24.60 37.99 1.79
N LEU A 687 -23.33 38.00 2.20
CA LEU A 687 -22.17 37.83 1.31
C LEU A 687 -22.27 36.58 0.40
N LEU A 688 -22.84 35.48 0.93
CA LEU A 688 -22.84 34.15 0.31
C LEU A 688 -24.20 33.72 -0.26
N HIS A 689 -25.20 34.62 -0.24
CA HIS A 689 -26.60 34.30 -0.55
C HIS A 689 -26.88 33.83 -1.98
N SER A 690 -25.95 34.04 -2.91
CA SER A 690 -26.05 33.49 -4.27
C SER A 690 -26.17 31.97 -4.28
N VAL A 691 -25.66 31.27 -3.24
CA VAL A 691 -25.79 29.82 -3.13
C VAL A 691 -27.24 29.36 -2.95
N TYR A 692 -28.07 30.12 -2.23
CA TYR A 692 -29.48 29.79 -2.06
C TYR A 692 -30.25 29.93 -3.38
N LEU A 693 -29.85 30.86 -4.26
CA LEU A 693 -30.42 30.91 -5.61
C LEU A 693 -30.16 29.61 -6.38
N VAL A 694 -28.98 29.02 -6.25
CA VAL A 694 -28.66 27.73 -6.85
C VAL A 694 -29.59 26.65 -6.29
N GLN A 695 -29.85 26.63 -4.99
CA GLN A 695 -30.82 25.73 -4.37
C GLN A 695 -32.23 25.85 -5.00
N TYR A 696 -32.73 27.08 -5.16
CA TYR A 696 -34.03 27.33 -5.80
C TYR A 696 -34.06 26.88 -7.27
N ILE A 697 -32.98 27.09 -8.02
CA ILE A 697 -32.87 26.62 -9.41
C ILE A 697 -32.93 25.09 -9.46
N PHE A 698 -32.18 24.41 -8.59
CA PHE A 698 -32.19 22.94 -8.54
C PHE A 698 -33.56 22.39 -8.12
N SER A 699 -34.18 22.97 -7.10
CA SER A 699 -35.55 22.63 -6.68
C SER A 699 -36.56 22.79 -7.84
N ALA A 700 -36.43 23.85 -8.65
CA ALA A 700 -37.27 24.05 -9.83
C ALA A 700 -37.01 23.02 -10.94
N ILE A 701 -35.75 22.59 -11.13
CA ILE A 701 -35.38 21.58 -12.14
C ILE A 701 -35.84 20.18 -11.75
N THR A 702 -35.70 19.82 -10.47
CA THR A 702 -35.99 18.47 -9.96
C THR A 702 -37.44 18.30 -9.52
N GLY A 703 -38.16 19.40 -9.30
CA GLY A 703 -39.54 19.39 -8.80
C GLY A 703 -39.68 19.05 -7.32
N GLN A 704 -38.59 18.95 -6.56
CA GLN A 704 -38.64 18.68 -5.12
C GLN A 704 -38.68 19.99 -4.31
N PRO A 705 -39.60 20.13 -3.33
CA PRO A 705 -39.70 21.33 -2.50
C PRO A 705 -38.49 21.46 -1.56
N ILE A 706 -38.15 22.71 -1.20
CA ILE A 706 -37.14 22.98 -0.18
C ILE A 706 -37.81 22.83 1.19
N GLU A 707 -37.35 21.86 1.98
CA GLU A 707 -37.80 21.68 3.37
C GLU A 707 -37.25 22.82 4.25
N THR A 708 -38.09 23.37 5.12
CA THR A 708 -37.74 24.45 6.05
C THR A 708 -38.51 24.28 7.34
N ASN A 709 -37.85 24.54 8.47
CA ASN A 709 -38.47 24.52 9.79
C ASN A 709 -39.00 25.91 10.19
N GLU A 710 -38.96 26.90 9.29
CA GLU A 710 -39.38 28.28 9.55
C GLU A 710 -40.74 28.62 8.91
N PRO A 711 -41.51 29.55 9.52
CA PRO A 711 -42.75 30.04 8.93
C PRO A 711 -42.48 30.84 7.64
N GLU A 712 -43.50 30.95 6.79
CA GLU A 712 -43.41 31.70 5.53
C GLU A 712 -42.90 33.14 5.74
N ARG A 713 -41.99 33.56 4.85
CA ARG A 713 -41.35 34.88 4.93
C ARG A 713 -42.38 35.98 4.65
N SER A 714 -42.58 36.88 5.61
CA SER A 714 -43.33 38.14 5.39
C SER A 714 -42.75 38.94 4.21
N GLY A 715 -43.55 39.81 3.57
CA GLY A 715 -43.12 40.58 2.40
C GLY A 715 -41.82 41.37 2.58
N ALA A 716 -41.62 42.01 3.73
CA ALA A 716 -40.39 42.74 4.04
C ALA A 716 -39.18 41.80 4.21
N LYS A 717 -39.35 40.67 4.91
CA LYS A 717 -38.30 39.65 5.07
C LYS A 717 -37.92 39.02 3.73
N ASN A 718 -38.90 38.77 2.85
CA ASN A 718 -38.66 38.23 1.52
C ASN A 718 -37.89 39.23 0.63
N ALA A 719 -38.28 40.51 0.64
CA ALA A 719 -37.55 41.56 -0.07
C ALA A 719 -36.09 41.69 0.43
N PHE A 720 -35.88 41.64 1.74
CA PHE A 720 -34.55 41.68 2.34
C PHE A 720 -33.69 40.47 1.95
N PHE A 721 -34.28 39.27 1.92
CA PHE A 721 -33.60 38.05 1.46
C PHE A 721 -33.15 38.17 0.00
N TRP A 722 -34.06 38.52 -0.92
CA TRP A 722 -33.71 38.67 -2.34
C TRP A 722 -32.73 39.82 -2.60
N GLY A 723 -32.81 40.91 -1.83
CA GLY A 723 -31.81 41.98 -1.87
C GLY A 723 -30.39 41.48 -1.57
N ARG A 724 -30.24 40.63 -0.54
CA ARG A 724 -28.96 39.98 -0.21
C ARG A 724 -28.49 39.01 -1.30
N VAL A 725 -29.41 38.26 -1.93
CA VAL A 725 -29.10 37.39 -3.08
C VAL A 725 -28.53 38.21 -4.24
N VAL A 726 -29.15 39.33 -4.62
CA VAL A 726 -28.66 40.21 -5.70
C VAL A 726 -27.28 40.80 -5.35
N MET A 727 -27.10 41.25 -4.11
CA MET A 727 -25.81 41.76 -3.63
C MET A 727 -24.72 40.68 -3.72
N SER A 728 -24.99 39.46 -3.24
CA SER A 728 -24.06 38.33 -3.30
C SER A 728 -23.68 37.98 -4.74
N LEU A 729 -24.64 37.96 -5.67
CA LEU A 729 -24.37 37.74 -7.09
C LEU A 729 -23.47 38.82 -7.70
N ALA A 730 -23.69 40.08 -7.33
CA ALA A 730 -22.84 41.18 -7.78
C ALA A 730 -21.41 41.05 -7.26
N ILE A 731 -21.24 40.68 -5.97
CA ILE A 731 -19.93 40.44 -5.37
C ILE A 731 -19.25 39.25 -6.04
N LEU A 732 -19.94 38.11 -6.22
CA LEU A 732 -19.39 36.94 -6.90
C LEU A 732 -18.99 37.26 -8.34
N GLY A 733 -19.82 37.98 -9.09
CA GLY A 733 -19.54 38.40 -10.46
C GLY A 733 -18.31 39.30 -10.54
N PHE A 734 -18.17 40.24 -9.61
CA PHE A 734 -16.98 41.10 -9.50
C PHE A 734 -15.72 40.29 -9.14
N SER A 735 -15.80 39.42 -8.14
CA SER A 735 -14.68 38.55 -7.75
C SER A 735 -14.23 37.66 -8.90
N LEU A 736 -15.16 37.07 -9.67
CA LEU A 736 -14.84 36.29 -10.86
C LEU A 736 -14.16 37.13 -11.94
N ALA A 737 -14.63 38.36 -12.19
CA ALA A 737 -14.01 39.25 -13.16
C ALA A 737 -12.54 39.55 -12.81
N VAL A 738 -12.25 39.83 -11.53
CA VAL A 738 -10.89 40.08 -11.04
C VAL A 738 -10.02 38.83 -11.14
N VAL A 739 -10.53 37.68 -10.71
CA VAL A 739 -9.82 36.39 -10.82
C VAL A 739 -9.50 36.06 -12.27
N PHE A 740 -10.46 36.25 -13.18
CA PHE A 740 -10.25 36.00 -14.59
C PHE A 740 -9.23 36.97 -15.20
N ASP A 741 -9.30 38.26 -14.88
CA ASP A 741 -8.33 39.27 -15.33
C ASP A 741 -6.90 38.89 -14.90
N ALA A 742 -6.72 38.54 -13.62
CA ALA A 742 -5.43 38.15 -13.07
C ALA A 742 -4.88 36.86 -13.72
N LEU A 743 -5.71 35.83 -13.90
CA LEU A 743 -5.31 34.57 -14.54
C LEU A 743 -4.98 34.75 -16.03
N VAL A 744 -5.76 35.55 -16.77
CA VAL A 744 -5.49 35.82 -18.20
C VAL A 744 -4.14 36.52 -18.36
N LYS A 745 -3.87 37.52 -17.51
CA LYS A 745 -2.64 38.31 -17.55
C LYS A 745 -1.43 37.61 -16.94
N GLY A 746 -1.60 36.44 -16.32
CA GLY A 746 -0.51 35.70 -15.67
C GLY A 746 -0.01 36.35 -14.37
N TRP A 747 -0.80 37.24 -13.77
CA TRP A 747 -0.43 37.97 -12.56
C TRP A 747 -0.54 37.13 -11.28
N THR A 748 -1.11 35.93 -11.35
CA THR A 748 -1.32 35.04 -10.20
C THR A 748 -0.07 34.28 -9.80
N GLY A 749 -0.05 33.70 -8.59
CA GLY A 749 1.01 32.78 -8.13
C GLY A 749 1.08 31.40 -8.85
N MET A 750 0.51 31.27 -10.05
CA MET A 750 0.56 30.06 -10.87
C MET A 750 2.00 29.70 -11.24
N TRP A 751 2.32 28.41 -11.34
CA TRP A 751 3.67 27.95 -11.68
C TRP A 751 4.14 28.48 -13.04
N GLU A 752 5.44 28.79 -13.11
CA GLU A 752 6.06 29.24 -14.36
C GLU A 752 5.88 28.21 -15.48
N GLY A 753 5.58 28.69 -16.69
CA GLY A 753 5.38 27.85 -17.86
C GLY A 753 3.95 27.34 -18.06
N VAL A 754 3.03 27.56 -17.13
CA VAL A 754 1.60 27.24 -17.32
C VAL A 754 0.93 28.33 -18.16
N PRO A 755 0.41 28.04 -19.36
CA PRO A 755 -0.32 29.03 -20.16
C PRO A 755 -1.63 29.47 -19.48
N SER A 756 -2.06 30.72 -19.68
CA SER A 756 -3.27 31.26 -19.04
C SER A 756 -4.54 30.41 -19.27
N TRP A 757 -4.69 29.81 -20.46
CA TRP A 757 -5.84 28.93 -20.73
C TRP A 757 -5.78 27.63 -19.90
N ALA A 758 -4.58 27.08 -19.67
CA ALA A 758 -4.39 25.89 -18.87
C ALA A 758 -4.61 26.19 -17.39
N ALA A 759 -4.15 27.36 -16.92
CA ALA A 759 -4.43 27.88 -15.58
C ALA A 759 -5.95 27.93 -15.29
N MET A 760 -6.75 28.41 -16.26
CA MET A 760 -8.22 28.42 -16.13
C MET A 760 -8.80 27.00 -16.00
N VAL A 761 -8.35 26.07 -16.84
CA VAL A 761 -8.83 24.67 -16.82
C VAL A 761 -8.44 23.98 -15.51
N ILE A 762 -7.22 24.19 -15.03
CA ILE A 762 -6.74 23.63 -13.77
C ILE A 762 -7.58 24.15 -12.62
N VAL A 763 -7.81 25.47 -12.54
CA VAL A 763 -8.53 26.08 -11.41
C VAL A 763 -10.03 25.75 -11.45
N PHE A 764 -10.72 26.04 -12.57
CA PHE A 764 -12.18 25.93 -12.65
C PHE A 764 -12.67 24.56 -13.12
N GLY A 765 -11.87 23.82 -13.89
CA GLY A 765 -12.22 22.50 -14.41
C GLY A 765 -11.79 21.34 -13.52
N VAL A 766 -10.76 21.51 -12.69
CA VAL A 766 -10.19 20.44 -11.86
C VAL A 766 -10.24 20.80 -10.38
N LEU A 767 -9.55 21.87 -9.95
CA LEU A 767 -9.34 22.19 -8.54
C LEU A 767 -10.64 22.48 -7.79
N LEU A 768 -11.44 23.45 -8.24
CA LEU A 768 -12.69 23.82 -7.57
C LEU A 768 -13.74 22.70 -7.60
N PRO A 769 -13.98 21.98 -8.73
CA PRO A 769 -14.86 20.82 -8.74
C PRO A 769 -14.38 19.69 -7.83
N PHE A 770 -13.07 19.42 -7.77
CA PHE A 770 -12.52 18.37 -6.90
C PHE A 770 -12.73 18.68 -5.42
N VAL A 771 -12.46 19.94 -5.00
CA VAL A 771 -12.82 20.43 -3.66
C VAL A 771 -14.31 20.27 -3.42
N GLY A 772 -15.14 20.69 -4.38
CA GLY A 772 -16.59 20.59 -4.31
C GLY A 772 -17.10 19.18 -4.10
N ILE A 773 -16.54 18.21 -4.81
CA ILE A 773 -16.88 16.79 -4.65
C ILE A 773 -16.55 16.31 -3.23
N MET A 774 -15.38 16.66 -2.68
CA MET A 774 -14.98 16.28 -1.32
C MET A 774 -15.82 16.97 -0.23
N GLU A 775 -16.24 18.20 -0.48
CA GLU A 775 -17.13 18.99 0.38
C GLU A 775 -18.55 18.44 0.38
N GLY A 776 -19.12 18.16 -0.80
CA GLY A 776 -20.44 17.55 -0.94
C GLY A 776 -20.48 16.12 -0.40
N MET A 777 -19.44 15.31 -0.64
CA MET A 777 -19.41 13.90 -0.25
C MET A 777 -19.51 13.70 1.27
N GLN A 778 -18.85 14.54 2.06
CA GLN A 778 -18.96 14.49 3.52
C GLN A 778 -20.43 14.67 3.97
N ILE A 779 -21.12 15.66 3.40
CA ILE A 779 -22.51 15.95 3.73
C ILE A 779 -23.43 14.82 3.24
N ALA A 780 -23.23 14.33 2.02
CA ALA A 780 -23.99 13.21 1.47
C ALA A 780 -23.81 11.94 2.31
N ALA A 781 -22.58 11.67 2.77
CA ALA A 781 -22.29 10.52 3.63
C ALA A 781 -23.10 10.57 4.93
N PHE A 782 -23.06 11.69 5.66
CA PHE A 782 -23.83 11.85 6.91
C PHE A 782 -25.34 11.77 6.68
N ALA A 783 -25.85 12.24 5.55
CA ALA A 783 -27.26 12.11 5.21
C ALA A 783 -27.66 10.64 4.97
N VAL A 784 -26.83 9.86 4.27
CA VAL A 784 -27.11 8.44 3.98
C VAL A 784 -26.94 7.54 5.21
N VAL A 785 -26.09 7.89 6.18
CA VAL A 785 -26.00 7.17 7.47
C VAL A 785 -27.37 7.07 8.16
N LYS A 786 -28.26 8.04 7.94
CA LYS A 786 -29.60 8.09 8.55
C LYS A 786 -30.68 7.37 7.74
N MET A 787 -30.34 6.81 6.58
CA MET A 787 -31.26 6.12 5.69
C MET A 787 -31.15 4.61 5.87
N ASP A 788 -32.25 3.88 5.69
CA ASP A 788 -32.22 2.42 5.67
C ASP A 788 -31.56 1.91 4.37
N GLU A 789 -30.60 1.00 4.49
CA GLU A 789 -29.88 0.43 3.35
C GLU A 789 -30.81 -0.30 2.37
N GLU A 790 -31.89 -0.91 2.88
CA GLU A 790 -32.88 -1.59 2.04
C GLU A 790 -33.54 -0.65 1.03
N GLU A 791 -33.65 0.64 1.35
CA GLU A 791 -34.33 1.65 0.53
C GLU A 791 -33.61 1.94 -0.79
N TYR A 792 -32.27 1.92 -0.79
CA TYR A 792 -31.48 2.36 -1.95
C TYR A 792 -30.61 1.27 -2.60
N ARG A 793 -30.44 0.10 -1.96
CA ARG A 793 -29.61 -1.00 -2.46
C ARG A 793 -29.93 -1.42 -3.90
N ASN A 794 -31.22 -1.54 -4.23
CA ASN A 794 -31.67 -2.01 -5.55
C ASN A 794 -31.79 -0.88 -6.59
N THR A 795 -31.97 0.35 -6.13
CA THR A 795 -32.26 1.53 -6.97
C THR A 795 -30.98 2.26 -7.37
N HIS A 796 -29.97 2.30 -6.49
CA HIS A 796 -28.71 3.03 -6.67
C HIS A 796 -27.47 2.15 -6.43
N LYS A 797 -27.17 1.25 -7.37
CA LYS A 797 -26.05 0.29 -7.25
C LYS A 797 -24.68 0.95 -6.98
N ILE A 798 -24.40 2.10 -7.61
CA ILE A 798 -23.12 2.82 -7.42
C ILE A 798 -23.08 3.49 -6.04
N ALA A 799 -24.17 4.11 -5.60
CA ALA A 799 -24.25 4.70 -4.26
C ALA A 799 -24.09 3.60 -3.19
N HIS A 800 -24.73 2.44 -3.37
CA HIS A 800 -24.57 1.30 -2.48
C HIS A 800 -23.11 0.82 -2.41
N ALA A 801 -22.41 0.69 -3.56
CA ALA A 801 -20.99 0.34 -3.55
C ALA A 801 -20.10 1.39 -2.85
N ASN A 802 -20.43 2.68 -3.00
CA ASN A 802 -19.76 3.77 -2.29
C ASN A 802 -20.01 3.71 -0.78
N CYS A 803 -21.27 3.49 -0.36
CA CYS A 803 -21.64 3.33 1.05
C CYS A 803 -20.98 2.10 1.68
N GLN A 804 -20.97 0.97 0.97
CA GLN A 804 -20.26 -0.24 1.43
C GLN A 804 -18.78 0.03 1.62
N LEU A 805 -18.12 0.75 0.72
CA LEU A 805 -16.71 1.10 0.91
C LEU A 805 -16.52 2.06 2.08
N LEU A 806 -17.40 3.07 2.22
CA LEU A 806 -17.27 4.15 3.19
C LEU A 806 -17.57 3.71 4.63
N PHE A 807 -18.61 2.90 4.83
CA PHE A 807 -19.06 2.46 6.16
C PHE A 807 -18.49 1.11 6.59
N LYS A 808 -17.57 0.52 5.80
CA LYS A 808 -16.89 -0.71 6.18
C LYS A 808 -15.90 -0.46 7.33
N GLY A 809 -16.14 -1.07 8.48
CA GLY A 809 -15.26 -0.99 9.65
C GLY A 809 -14.92 0.46 10.00
N LYS A 810 -13.62 0.78 10.08
CA LYS A 810 -13.13 2.12 10.43
C LYS A 810 -13.00 3.08 9.23
N ASN A 811 -13.53 2.74 8.05
CA ASN A 811 -13.29 3.51 6.82
C ASN A 811 -13.90 4.92 6.84
N LEU A 812 -15.01 5.15 7.53
CA LEU A 812 -15.62 6.48 7.56
C LEU A 812 -14.68 7.49 8.22
N GLY A 813 -14.14 7.17 9.40
CA GLY A 813 -13.16 8.02 10.09
C GLY A 813 -11.87 8.21 9.28
N ARG A 814 -11.37 7.14 8.66
CA ARG A 814 -10.18 7.20 7.80
C ARG A 814 -10.40 8.07 6.56
N PHE A 815 -11.58 7.96 5.95
CA PHE A 815 -12.00 8.79 4.84
C PHE A 815 -12.03 10.26 5.25
N LEU A 816 -12.64 10.61 6.38
CA LEU A 816 -12.72 12.00 6.86
C LEU A 816 -11.33 12.63 7.02
N ILE A 817 -10.36 11.88 7.55
CA ILE A 817 -8.97 12.32 7.69
C ILE A 817 -8.30 12.54 6.33
N GLY A 818 -8.33 11.53 5.45
CA GLY A 818 -7.72 11.62 4.12
C GLY A 818 -8.34 12.72 3.26
N ARG A 819 -9.67 12.87 3.36
CA ARG A 819 -10.43 13.95 2.74
C ARG A 819 -9.98 15.31 3.25
N GLN A 820 -9.78 15.48 4.56
CA GLN A 820 -9.36 16.76 5.12
C GLN A 820 -7.98 17.17 4.64
N LEU A 821 -7.04 16.22 4.53
CA LEU A 821 -5.73 16.46 3.93
C LEU A 821 -5.85 16.92 2.48
N CYS A 822 -6.68 16.26 1.66
CA CYS A 822 -6.91 16.68 0.27
C CYS A 822 -7.53 18.08 0.20
N VAL A 823 -8.61 18.33 0.94
CA VAL A 823 -9.31 19.62 0.91
C VAL A 823 -8.37 20.73 1.33
N CYS A 824 -7.66 20.59 2.44
CA CYS A 824 -6.73 21.61 2.90
C CYS A 824 -5.62 21.86 1.87
N SER A 825 -5.04 20.80 1.29
CA SER A 825 -4.03 20.93 0.23
C SER A 825 -4.57 21.72 -0.96
N CYS A 826 -5.77 21.37 -1.43
CA CYS A 826 -6.43 22.09 -2.52
C CYS A 826 -6.77 23.55 -2.16
N MET A 827 -7.10 23.85 -0.90
CA MET A 827 -7.34 25.24 -0.46
C MET A 827 -6.06 26.07 -0.47
N PHE A 828 -4.91 25.51 -0.10
CA PHE A 828 -3.62 26.20 -0.22
C PHE A 828 -3.22 26.42 -1.69
N VAL A 829 -3.42 25.40 -2.54
CA VAL A 829 -3.23 25.55 -3.99
C VAL A 829 -4.16 26.62 -4.56
N ALA A 830 -5.43 26.64 -4.16
CA ALA A 830 -6.39 27.66 -4.57
C ALA A 830 -5.97 29.06 -4.09
N ALA A 831 -5.54 29.19 -2.83
CA ALA A 831 -5.05 30.45 -2.29
C ALA A 831 -3.86 30.98 -3.10
N ARG A 832 -2.94 30.11 -3.50
CA ARG A 832 -1.82 30.45 -4.39
C ARG A 832 -2.30 30.87 -5.78
N CYS A 833 -3.22 30.10 -6.39
CA CYS A 833 -3.74 30.40 -7.73
C CYS A 833 -4.58 31.68 -7.80
N PHE A 834 -5.19 32.13 -6.70
CA PHE A 834 -6.01 33.34 -6.67
C PHE A 834 -5.30 34.57 -6.09
N SER A 835 -4.15 34.40 -5.43
CA SER A 835 -3.33 35.52 -4.96
C SER A 835 -2.55 36.11 -6.13
N ILE A 836 -2.46 37.45 -6.17
CA ILE A 836 -1.69 38.16 -7.18
C ILE A 836 -0.25 38.30 -6.71
N ASN A 837 0.69 37.93 -7.57
CA ASN A 837 2.11 38.08 -7.32
C ASN A 837 2.51 39.56 -7.48
N LYS A 838 2.80 40.22 -6.35
CA LYS A 838 3.20 41.65 -6.34
C LYS A 838 4.50 41.92 -7.07
N ASP A 839 5.36 40.91 -7.21
CA ASP A 839 6.65 41.03 -7.90
C ASP A 839 6.53 40.86 -9.42
N HIS A 840 5.32 40.69 -9.96
CA HIS A 840 5.13 40.62 -11.40
C HIS A 840 5.51 41.95 -12.06
N ALA A 841 6.29 41.89 -13.15
CA ALA A 841 6.86 43.06 -13.81
C ALA A 841 5.83 44.14 -14.16
N ASP A 842 4.65 43.74 -14.63
CA ASP A 842 3.55 44.67 -14.97
C ASP A 842 2.99 45.41 -13.76
N ILE A 843 2.94 44.77 -12.59
CA ILE A 843 2.41 45.33 -11.35
C ILE A 843 3.42 46.29 -10.74
N ILE A 844 4.71 45.92 -10.75
CA ILE A 844 5.81 46.82 -10.39
C ILE A 844 5.82 48.07 -11.30
N ALA A 845 5.49 47.89 -12.59
CA ALA A 845 5.37 49.01 -13.54
C ALA A 845 4.12 49.90 -13.32
N GLY A 846 3.28 49.60 -12.30
CA GLY A 846 2.12 50.39 -11.93
C GLY A 846 0.82 49.98 -12.63
N SER A 847 0.77 48.80 -13.26
CA SER A 847 -0.47 48.30 -13.86
C SER A 847 -1.44 47.83 -12.76
N THR A 848 -2.67 48.33 -12.81
CA THR A 848 -3.74 47.91 -11.89
C THR A 848 -4.86 47.18 -12.64
N SER A 849 -5.53 46.25 -11.96
CA SER A 849 -6.71 45.58 -12.49
C SER A 849 -7.85 46.59 -12.59
N PHE A 850 -8.51 46.67 -13.74
CA PHE A 850 -9.60 47.60 -14.03
C PHE A 850 -9.33 49.08 -13.71
N ALA A 851 -8.07 49.54 -13.78
CA ALA A 851 -7.68 50.90 -13.39
C ALA A 851 -8.05 51.25 -11.92
N ALA A 852 -8.02 50.24 -11.04
CA ALA A 852 -8.20 50.41 -9.60
C ALA A 852 -7.19 51.41 -9.02
N SER A 853 -7.62 52.13 -7.97
CA SER A 853 -6.70 52.90 -7.12
C SER A 853 -5.74 51.97 -6.37
N ASP A 854 -4.52 52.43 -6.10
CA ASP A 854 -3.47 51.64 -5.44
C ASP A 854 -3.96 50.90 -4.17
N GLY A 855 -4.66 51.59 -3.26
CA GLY A 855 -5.18 50.95 -2.04
C GLY A 855 -6.26 49.88 -2.30
N PHE A 856 -7.01 49.98 -3.39
CA PHE A 856 -7.97 48.95 -3.80
C PHE A 856 -7.28 47.81 -4.53
N GLN A 857 -6.21 48.10 -5.28
CA GLN A 857 -5.35 47.07 -5.86
C GLN A 857 -4.64 46.27 -4.76
N ASP A 858 -4.19 46.90 -3.67
CA ASP A 858 -3.63 46.20 -2.52
C ASP A 858 -4.62 45.23 -1.88
N PHE A 859 -5.90 45.63 -1.78
CA PHE A 859 -6.96 44.73 -1.35
C PHE A 859 -7.16 43.56 -2.33
N ILE A 860 -7.20 43.81 -3.64
CA ILE A 860 -7.29 42.77 -4.67
C ILE A 860 -6.10 41.79 -4.58
N ASN A 861 -4.90 42.30 -4.32
CA ASN A 861 -3.67 41.52 -4.27
C ASN A 861 -3.68 40.46 -3.15
N THR A 862 -4.45 40.68 -2.07
CA THR A 862 -4.56 39.74 -0.94
C THR A 862 -5.14 38.37 -1.31
N GLY A 863 -5.82 38.25 -2.46
CA GLY A 863 -6.50 37.02 -2.85
C GLY A 863 -7.85 36.79 -2.13
N LEU A 864 -8.32 37.71 -1.27
CA LEU A 864 -9.59 37.58 -0.54
C LEU A 864 -10.82 37.45 -1.46
N LEU A 865 -10.79 38.03 -2.67
CA LEU A 865 -11.84 37.81 -3.68
C LEU A 865 -11.86 36.35 -4.16
N GLY A 866 -10.68 35.72 -4.25
CA GLY A 866 -10.54 34.28 -4.49
C GLY A 866 -11.16 33.44 -3.38
N ALA A 867 -11.05 33.85 -2.11
CA ALA A 867 -11.72 33.18 -1.00
C ALA A 867 -13.25 33.14 -1.18
N VAL A 868 -13.86 34.24 -1.68
CA VAL A 868 -15.30 34.28 -2.00
C VAL A 868 -15.64 33.31 -3.14
N VAL A 869 -14.86 33.32 -4.23
CA VAL A 869 -15.05 32.41 -5.38
C VAL A 869 -14.94 30.95 -4.95
N THR A 870 -13.88 30.59 -4.23
CA THR A 870 -13.65 29.23 -3.71
C THR A 870 -14.75 28.79 -2.75
N THR A 871 -15.20 29.69 -1.88
CA THR A 871 -16.29 29.37 -0.94
C THR A 871 -17.58 29.06 -1.68
N ILE A 872 -18.00 29.92 -2.61
CA ILE A 872 -19.29 29.75 -3.28
C ILE A 872 -19.22 28.62 -4.31
N LEU A 873 -18.29 28.70 -5.28
CA LEU A 873 -18.22 27.75 -6.39
C LEU A 873 -17.51 26.44 -6.02
N GLY A 874 -16.49 26.51 -5.18
CA GLY A 874 -15.69 25.36 -4.77
C GLY A 874 -16.28 24.57 -3.59
N CYS A 875 -17.14 25.18 -2.76
CA CYS A 875 -17.66 24.50 -1.56
C CYS A 875 -19.19 24.49 -1.51
N LEU A 876 -19.81 25.67 -1.38
CA LEU A 876 -21.21 25.78 -0.95
C LEU A 876 -22.20 25.22 -1.97
N ILE A 877 -21.99 25.45 -3.27
CA ILE A 877 -22.86 24.89 -4.33
C ILE A 877 -22.94 23.37 -4.20
N TRP A 878 -21.80 22.72 -4.03
CA TRP A 878 -21.72 21.26 -3.94
C TRP A 878 -22.31 20.71 -2.65
N ARG A 879 -22.09 21.38 -1.52
CA ARG A 879 -22.68 21.01 -0.23
C ARG A 879 -24.21 21.07 -0.28
N ILE A 880 -24.79 22.12 -0.87
CA ILE A 880 -26.25 22.24 -0.99
C ILE A 880 -26.82 21.17 -1.91
N ILE A 881 -26.16 20.88 -3.04
CA ILE A 881 -26.60 19.80 -3.93
C ILE A 881 -26.55 18.45 -3.20
N ALA A 882 -25.46 18.19 -2.47
CA ALA A 882 -25.27 16.95 -1.73
C ALA A 882 -26.24 16.78 -0.55
N SER A 883 -26.55 17.85 0.19
CA SER A 883 -27.54 17.80 1.28
C SER A 883 -28.96 17.58 0.74
N SER A 884 -29.28 18.15 -0.42
CA SER A 884 -30.61 18.04 -1.02
C SER A 884 -30.80 16.70 -1.76
N TYR A 885 -29.74 16.14 -2.35
CA TYR A 885 -29.80 14.91 -3.18
C TYR A 885 -28.65 13.92 -2.88
N PRO A 886 -28.55 13.41 -1.64
CA PRO A 886 -27.38 12.64 -1.21
C PRO A 886 -27.16 11.35 -2.03
N LEU A 887 -28.21 10.58 -2.30
CA LEU A 887 -28.10 9.32 -3.08
C LEU A 887 -27.72 9.54 -4.55
N MET A 888 -28.25 10.59 -5.19
CA MET A 888 -27.88 10.93 -6.56
C MET A 888 -26.44 11.42 -6.64
N PHE A 889 -26.03 12.23 -5.66
CA PHE A 889 -24.64 12.68 -5.55
C PHE A 889 -23.71 11.48 -5.44
N LEU A 890 -23.94 10.58 -4.48
CA LEU A 890 -23.15 9.35 -4.28
C LEU A 890 -23.25 8.34 -5.44
N SER A 891 -24.18 8.49 -6.37
CA SER A 891 -24.26 7.59 -7.54
C SER A 891 -23.21 7.90 -8.63
N ASN A 892 -22.33 8.88 -8.43
CA ASN A 892 -21.26 9.21 -9.37
C ASN A 892 -20.04 8.26 -9.22
N PRO A 893 -19.56 7.60 -10.30
CA PRO A 893 -18.43 6.68 -10.22
C PRO A 893 -17.11 7.34 -9.79
N ILE A 894 -16.94 8.66 -10.00
CA ILE A 894 -15.77 9.41 -9.54
C ILE A 894 -15.64 9.34 -8.01
N ILE A 895 -16.76 9.30 -7.29
CA ILE A 895 -16.77 9.26 -5.82
C ILE A 895 -16.06 8.02 -5.30
N TYR A 896 -16.25 6.86 -5.93
CA TYR A 896 -15.57 5.62 -5.54
C TYR A 896 -14.04 5.78 -5.59
N VAL A 897 -13.54 6.42 -6.65
CA VAL A 897 -12.10 6.69 -6.84
C VAL A 897 -11.60 7.70 -5.80
N VAL A 898 -12.38 8.75 -5.53
CA VAL A 898 -12.01 9.77 -4.53
C VAL A 898 -12.00 9.20 -3.11
N ILE A 899 -12.95 8.33 -2.74
CA ILE A 899 -12.94 7.63 -1.45
C ILE A 899 -11.66 6.79 -1.33
N LYS A 900 -11.32 6.01 -2.36
CA LYS A 900 -10.07 5.22 -2.37
C LYS A 900 -8.82 6.09 -2.26
N LEU A 901 -8.78 7.24 -2.94
CA LEU A 901 -7.68 8.20 -2.82
C LEU A 901 -7.55 8.72 -1.38
N CYS A 902 -8.66 9.09 -0.74
CA CYS A 902 -8.66 9.56 0.65
C CYS A 902 -8.18 8.47 1.62
N LEU A 903 -8.70 7.24 1.47
CA LEU A 903 -8.24 6.09 2.26
C LEU A 903 -6.76 5.78 2.03
N LEU A 904 -6.27 5.90 0.79
CA LEU A 904 -4.86 5.73 0.46
C LEU A 904 -3.99 6.80 1.13
N LEU A 905 -4.41 8.06 1.09
CA LEU A 905 -3.69 9.16 1.72
C LEU A 905 -3.65 9.02 3.24
N GLU A 906 -4.76 8.64 3.87
CA GLU A 906 -4.77 8.30 5.30
C GLU A 906 -3.83 7.12 5.58
N SER A 907 -3.82 6.10 4.71
CA SER A 907 -2.98 4.91 4.90
C SER A 907 -1.49 5.21 4.93
N THR A 908 -1.05 6.34 4.34
CA THR A 908 0.34 6.80 4.44
C THR A 908 0.73 7.05 5.89
N GLY A 909 -0.17 7.65 6.68
CA GLY A 909 0.08 8.09 8.06
C GLY A 909 0.64 9.51 8.20
N ILE A 910 0.68 10.30 7.11
CA ILE A 910 1.29 11.64 7.12
C ILE A 910 0.67 12.57 8.16
N CYS A 911 -0.63 12.38 8.46
CA CYS A 911 -1.38 13.14 9.47
C CYS A 911 -1.66 12.36 10.76
N SER A 912 -1.00 11.22 11.00
CA SER A 912 -1.24 10.42 12.21
C SER A 912 -0.83 11.11 13.51
N ALA A 913 0.01 12.15 13.45
CA ALA A 913 0.31 13.02 14.59
C ALA A 913 -0.95 13.60 15.23
N SER A 914 -2.00 13.83 14.43
CA SER A 914 -3.27 14.35 14.90
C SER A 914 -3.95 13.46 15.95
N TRP A 915 -3.84 12.13 15.83
CA TRP A 915 -4.37 11.18 16.81
C TRP A 915 -3.58 11.25 18.13
N ALA A 916 -2.25 11.27 18.03
CA ALA A 916 -1.39 11.38 19.21
C ALA A 916 -1.60 12.72 19.94
N LEU A 917 -1.68 13.83 19.20
CA LEU A 917 -1.98 15.15 19.75
C LEU A 917 -3.40 15.21 20.31
N GLY A 918 -4.38 14.55 19.67
CA GLY A 918 -5.75 14.42 20.15
C GLY A 918 -5.79 13.74 21.52
N ALA A 919 -5.14 12.59 21.66
CA ALA A 919 -5.03 11.86 22.93
C ALA A 919 -4.35 12.69 24.04
N VAL A 920 -3.26 13.39 23.73
CA VAL A 920 -2.59 14.30 24.67
C VAL A 920 -3.53 15.44 25.06
N HIS A 921 -4.19 16.07 24.08
CA HIS A 921 -5.11 17.18 24.32
C HIS A 921 -6.31 16.74 25.15
N ARG A 922 -6.90 15.58 24.86
CA ARG A 922 -8.00 14.97 25.62
C ARG A 922 -7.63 14.81 27.09
N LYS A 923 -6.42 14.28 27.35
CA LYS A 923 -5.89 14.09 28.71
C LYS A 923 -5.59 15.40 29.44
N VAL A 924 -5.05 16.40 28.73
CA VAL A 924 -4.72 17.72 29.30
C VAL A 924 -5.99 18.52 29.60
N ALA A 925 -6.98 18.48 28.71
CA ALA A 925 -8.25 19.18 28.87
C ALA A 925 -9.23 18.47 29.80
N GLY A 926 -8.99 17.18 30.10
CA GLY A 926 -9.85 16.36 30.96
C GLY A 926 -11.14 15.89 30.29
N PHE A 927 -11.19 15.89 28.96
CA PHE A 927 -12.37 15.50 28.19
C PHE A 927 -12.75 14.04 28.43
N GLN A 928 -14.04 13.80 28.64
CA GLN A 928 -14.63 12.48 28.75
C GLN A 928 -15.41 12.13 27.47
N PRO A 929 -15.50 10.84 27.12
CA PRO A 929 -16.45 10.40 26.11
C PRO A 929 -17.87 10.87 26.44
N ASP A 930 -18.66 11.23 25.44
CA ASP A 930 -20.03 11.72 25.65
C ASP A 930 -20.90 10.68 26.37
N GLU A 931 -20.65 9.37 26.17
CA GLU A 931 -21.33 8.27 26.83
C GLU A 931 -21.29 8.37 28.36
N ALA A 932 -20.20 8.92 28.91
CA ALA A 932 -20.05 9.13 30.35
C ALA A 932 -21.09 10.13 30.91
N TYR A 933 -21.65 10.99 30.07
CA TYR A 933 -22.61 12.03 30.45
C TYR A 933 -24.06 11.69 30.06
N ILE A 934 -24.27 11.14 28.86
CA ILE A 934 -25.61 10.95 28.29
C ILE A 934 -26.09 9.49 28.27
N GLY A 935 -25.24 8.53 28.65
CA GLY A 935 -25.63 7.12 28.76
C GLY A 935 -26.21 6.56 27.45
N LEU A 936 -25.65 6.96 26.31
CA LEU A 936 -25.99 6.37 25.01
C LEU A 936 -25.57 4.89 25.04
N ALA A 937 -26.56 4.01 25.16
CA ALA A 937 -26.39 2.61 24.85
C ALA A 937 -26.36 2.46 23.34
N THR A 938 -25.26 1.97 22.79
CA THR A 938 -25.30 1.14 21.57
C THR A 938 -24.26 0.03 21.69
N GLU A 939 -24.78 -1.19 21.73
CA GLU A 939 -24.13 -2.38 21.19
C GLU A 939 -23.45 -2.01 19.85
N ASP A 940 -22.22 -2.48 19.62
CA ASP A 940 -21.32 -2.28 18.46
C ASP A 940 -20.14 -1.28 18.57
N HIS A 941 -19.78 -0.79 19.75
CA HIS A 941 -18.56 0.04 19.95
C HIS A 941 -17.36 -0.66 20.62
N ASP A 942 -17.39 -1.99 20.80
CA ASP A 942 -16.27 -2.76 21.40
C ASP A 942 -14.93 -2.68 20.63
N ASP A 943 -14.89 -2.09 19.43
CA ASP A 943 -13.67 -1.92 18.61
C ASP A 943 -12.89 -0.60 18.85
N LEU A 944 -13.38 0.29 19.73
CA LEU A 944 -12.73 1.58 20.06
C LEU A 944 -12.01 1.59 21.42
N GLU A 945 -12.35 0.71 22.35
CA GLU A 945 -11.72 0.69 23.69
C GLU A 945 -10.40 -0.11 23.79
N LEU A 946 -10.04 -0.89 22.77
CA LEU A 946 -8.81 -1.71 22.79
C LEU A 946 -7.57 -1.05 22.13
N ALA A 947 -7.64 0.26 21.84
CA ALA A 947 -6.52 1.04 21.30
C ALA A 947 -6.23 2.35 22.06
N ALA A 948 -6.47 2.35 23.38
CA ALA A 948 -5.88 3.32 24.30
C ALA A 948 -4.44 2.94 24.69
#